data_AF-A0A8H6REN1-F1
#
_entry.id   AF-A0A8H6REN1-F1
#
_cell.length_a   1.000
_cell.length_b   1.000
_cell.length_c   1.000
_cell.angle_alpha   90.00
_cell.angle_beta   90.00
_cell.angle_gamma   90.00
#
_symmetry.space_group_name_H-M   'P 1'
#
loop_
_entity.id
_entity.type
_entity.pdbx_description
1 polymer ?
#
loop_
_entity_poly.entity_id
_entity_poly.type
_entity_poly.pdbx_seq_one_letter_code
_entity_poly.pdbx_strand_id
1 'polypeptide(L)'
;MPRRQFVADLEKVKTGTLPLGISDVKAGEDDGQVEFNFNAATGSVKITAMVTDLGDYPKSHEYMIFGDDDAPRDISSALQGVRGTDRKTVFEMLDIISTTLSRAQPDRDGDSQMQDSGFDEEDELPEDDDSDVSDGFDDGFGSDNEGFGIAQSTTTSATSTTAIKPLRTSTRSFRQRIREDLRAAKAAGFKVGVLGHLLDGNNSYVTISIRIAKLGISEEAMQAWQLESSEYLTLIIQYPNGYKTNEEFAAYDSIRLTPNIAMRVVVGKRYKPTLQEAIKAFTVVKKNDRSSISVTDLPKADEYAEDISSIRETFISKPLVGLMQERLIPIIRFRGAGLDWQGAESHYQHHVNSAGSASNADMIADEHFEREVIGEAFPDIMRADHYAQYAERGKFNFSFPLLAMQFALRHFVRCTEFCLVCHRKLNSEVEAIKPYVCDDSLCLYQYMSLGLGPSIEHELIAQPYTVDLLVSFCYSSAIARKLKEFPDGLSLIVLPVDPKKYNVADPYAYYGYRGAKPAAEGKTLDGSVNNTAYDVGYDRQKGELIFFAKPDECPVRSGDWIVITSPTIGEHDLHCRVKDTSFFPTISVYQPIELPQQHQSDDPNALNPNARPQTPASTTPNSPAVPSSNWVQASFQVYNQDFGKLSQNGKCLSICRLLETLPPVLEMRDYLTKTNSADLKNWIERICPSALSLLRWIIASNRSCIMQVDGDAAVNENSGSKKPVTVFSKSQERCYGMKDYMQFRFAMGAPDKEQRFINEVRATTDRLGLQYPTIFAWHGSPLHNWHMIIREGLHFKNADHGRAYGDGVYHAKDAHTSTGYSGMNYGGGRQYSSWPNSSLRISSALALNEIVNAPAEFTSSNPYYVVKQLDWIQTRYLFVNVAPKSESVKIGADVKPQNAHPQDPKQTPRGISDSVVIPASAIKSSKTARGIAVKETAPKNPNPFKKLKLFGSATASNPIVLDDDSDDASVATDTEDREILLDEPEAVEPPPVVDVLKKSAGKAAAKDTLQTDFVPGSLDFTELPLMPVPEYATSGTTKHLMKELQNLAKVQDSTPLAELGWYIDVEKIDNAYQWIVELHSFHTFEKLPLADDMKKQNVKSIVLEIRFNKDFPFTPPYVRVVRPQFLTFNQGGGGHIVMGGAMCMELLTNTGWSSVSSMESVLMQIRMAIASEPYARLNKGVKNDYGVAEAAEGYMRACATHGWQVPPGFKEMAYGIKGDSRE
;
A
#
# COMPACT_ATOMS: atom_id res chain seq x y z
N MET A 1 -17.94 -28.40 13.83
CA MET A 1 -19.26 -27.77 13.58
C MET A 1 -19.64 -27.02 14.85
N PRO A 2 -19.75 -25.68 14.82
CA PRO A 2 -20.04 -24.83 16.00
C PRO A 2 -21.17 -25.35 16.90
N ARG A 3 -22.39 -25.52 16.33
CA ARG A 3 -23.55 -26.08 17.03
C ARG A 3 -23.36 -27.48 17.65
N ARG A 4 -22.47 -28.34 17.13
CA ARG A 4 -22.15 -29.63 17.78
C ARG A 4 -21.21 -29.46 18.98
N GLN A 5 -20.36 -28.45 18.98
CA GLN A 5 -19.47 -28.13 20.09
C GLN A 5 -20.28 -27.62 21.28
N PHE A 6 -21.17 -26.64 21.04
CA PHE A 6 -22.10 -26.11 22.06
C PHE A 6 -22.89 -27.22 22.79
N VAL A 7 -23.47 -28.16 22.04
CA VAL A 7 -24.21 -29.29 22.63
C VAL A 7 -23.28 -30.23 23.43
N ALA A 8 -22.07 -30.50 22.96
CA ALA A 8 -21.11 -31.32 23.71
C ALA A 8 -20.67 -30.65 25.02
N ASP A 9 -20.43 -29.35 25.01
CA ASP A 9 -20.03 -28.58 26.19
C ASP A 9 -21.19 -28.47 27.20
N LEU A 10 -22.44 -28.33 26.73
CA LEU A 10 -23.63 -28.36 27.57
C LEU A 10 -23.86 -29.75 28.23
N GLU A 11 -23.70 -30.85 27.49
CA GLU A 11 -23.79 -32.21 28.07
C GLU A 11 -22.63 -32.49 29.06
N LYS A 12 -21.44 -31.93 28.81
CA LYS A 12 -20.31 -31.99 29.74
C LYS A 12 -20.60 -31.23 31.05
N VAL A 13 -21.27 -30.08 30.97
CA VAL A 13 -21.72 -29.32 32.15
C VAL A 13 -22.78 -30.09 32.94
N LYS A 14 -23.78 -30.67 32.27
CA LYS A 14 -24.84 -31.49 32.91
C LYS A 14 -24.31 -32.70 33.70
N THR A 15 -23.15 -33.22 33.30
CA THR A 15 -22.56 -34.45 33.87
C THR A 15 -21.34 -34.18 34.76
N GLY A 16 -20.87 -32.94 34.82
CA GLY A 16 -19.75 -32.49 35.66
C GLY A 16 -20.19 -31.84 36.98
N THR A 17 -19.21 -31.38 37.74
CA THR A 17 -19.44 -30.58 38.97
C THR A 17 -19.86 -29.17 38.58
N LEU A 18 -20.99 -28.69 39.11
CA LEU A 18 -21.50 -27.33 38.84
C LEU A 18 -20.87 -26.28 39.79
N PRO A 19 -20.73 -25.02 39.36
CA PRO A 19 -20.27 -23.91 40.22
C PRO A 19 -21.15 -23.68 41.46
N LEU A 20 -20.56 -23.13 42.52
CA LEU A 20 -21.22 -22.91 43.82
C LEU A 20 -22.45 -22.01 43.69
N GLY A 21 -23.63 -22.59 43.94
CA GLY A 21 -24.94 -21.95 43.85
C GLY A 21 -25.79 -22.40 42.65
N ILE A 22 -25.18 -22.94 41.58
CA ILE A 22 -25.88 -23.32 40.34
C ILE A 22 -26.37 -24.78 40.39
N SER A 23 -27.56 -25.02 39.83
CA SER A 23 -28.27 -26.31 39.80
C SER A 23 -29.21 -26.42 38.59
N ASP A 24 -29.75 -27.61 38.30
CA ASP A 24 -30.75 -27.87 37.23
C ASP A 24 -30.37 -27.31 35.84
N VAL A 25 -29.08 -27.43 35.45
CA VAL A 25 -28.63 -26.99 34.13
C VAL A 25 -29.24 -27.86 33.03
N LYS A 26 -29.93 -27.24 32.07
CA LYS A 26 -30.60 -27.91 30.94
C LYS A 26 -30.52 -27.08 29.66
N ALA A 27 -30.90 -27.69 28.55
CA ALA A 27 -31.15 -26.95 27.32
C ALA A 27 -32.48 -26.19 27.43
N GLY A 28 -32.54 -24.99 26.88
CA GLY A 28 -33.78 -24.23 26.76
C GLY A 28 -34.69 -24.73 25.63
N GLU A 29 -35.69 -23.92 25.28
CA GLU A 29 -36.64 -24.22 24.20
C GLU A 29 -36.02 -23.98 22.82
N ASP A 30 -35.12 -23.00 22.70
CA ASP A 30 -34.44 -22.64 21.45
C ASP A 30 -33.02 -23.25 21.31
N ASP A 31 -32.63 -23.50 20.05
CA ASP A 31 -31.28 -23.91 19.67
C ASP A 31 -30.24 -22.85 20.07
N GLY A 32 -29.45 -23.12 21.10
CA GLY A 32 -28.41 -22.21 21.62
C GLY A 32 -28.70 -21.63 23.00
N GLN A 33 -29.81 -22.06 23.62
CA GLN A 33 -30.26 -21.63 24.94
C GLN A 33 -29.87 -22.64 26.04
N VAL A 34 -29.44 -22.12 27.19
CA VAL A 34 -29.14 -22.87 28.42
C VAL A 34 -29.99 -22.29 29.55
N GLU A 35 -30.72 -23.13 30.26
CA GLU A 35 -31.43 -22.74 31.49
C GLU A 35 -30.76 -23.36 32.70
N PHE A 36 -30.74 -22.65 33.83
CA PHE A 36 -30.23 -23.15 35.11
C PHE A 36 -30.85 -22.39 36.28
N ASN A 37 -30.84 -22.99 37.47
CA ASN A 37 -31.36 -22.38 38.70
C ASN A 37 -30.21 -22.00 39.62
N PHE A 38 -30.15 -20.72 40.02
CA PHE A 38 -29.23 -20.22 41.04
C PHE A 38 -29.92 -20.18 42.40
N ASN A 39 -29.37 -20.89 43.38
CA ASN A 39 -29.92 -20.99 44.73
C ASN A 39 -29.37 -19.88 45.63
N ALA A 40 -30.18 -18.85 45.87
CA ALA A 40 -29.89 -17.81 46.85
C ALA A 40 -30.53 -18.12 48.20
N ALA A 41 -30.02 -17.50 49.27
CA ALA A 41 -30.54 -17.62 50.64
C ALA A 41 -32.00 -17.14 50.80
N THR A 42 -32.55 -16.42 49.81
CA THR A 42 -33.94 -15.97 49.73
C THR A 42 -34.82 -16.83 48.82
N GLY A 43 -34.25 -17.72 47.99
CA GLY A 43 -34.98 -18.57 47.06
C GLY A 43 -34.14 -19.04 45.87
N SER A 44 -34.64 -20.05 45.16
CA SER A 44 -34.07 -20.50 43.88
C SER A 44 -34.60 -19.64 42.74
N VAL A 45 -33.72 -19.04 41.93
CA VAL A 45 -34.05 -18.16 40.81
C VAL A 45 -33.65 -18.84 39.51
N LYS A 46 -34.59 -18.93 38.56
CA LYS A 46 -34.32 -19.43 37.21
C LYS A 46 -33.60 -18.36 36.39
N ILE A 47 -32.54 -18.77 35.69
CA ILE A 47 -31.72 -17.93 34.81
C ILE A 47 -31.58 -18.64 33.46
N THR A 48 -31.70 -17.88 32.38
CA THR A 48 -31.62 -18.36 31.00
C THR A 48 -30.56 -17.58 30.25
N ALA A 49 -29.55 -18.27 29.73
CA ALA A 49 -28.47 -17.73 28.90
C ALA A 49 -28.63 -18.22 27.46
N MET A 50 -28.51 -17.33 26.48
CA MET A 50 -28.72 -17.62 25.07
C MET A 50 -27.56 -17.10 24.22
N VAL A 51 -27.01 -17.97 23.36
CA VAL A 51 -26.00 -17.59 22.37
C VAL A 51 -26.67 -16.83 21.22
N THR A 52 -26.15 -15.66 20.85
CA THR A 52 -26.74 -14.79 19.83
C THR A 52 -26.67 -15.34 18.40
N ASP A 53 -25.55 -15.99 18.04
CA ASP A 53 -25.44 -16.84 16.84
C ASP A 53 -24.62 -18.10 17.15
N LEU A 54 -25.26 -19.27 17.00
CA LEU A 54 -24.62 -20.58 17.18
C LEU A 54 -23.53 -20.89 16.13
N GLY A 55 -23.48 -20.17 15.00
CA GLY A 55 -22.45 -20.28 13.99
C GLY A 55 -21.06 -19.85 14.49
N ASP A 56 -21.03 -18.93 15.46
CA ASP A 56 -19.80 -18.30 15.96
C ASP A 56 -19.26 -18.96 17.25
N TYR A 57 -19.89 -20.05 17.70
CA TYR A 57 -19.50 -20.76 18.92
C TYR A 57 -18.24 -21.65 18.73
N PRO A 58 -17.25 -21.62 19.66
CA PRO A 58 -17.12 -20.73 20.81
C PRO A 58 -16.32 -19.43 20.51
N LYS A 59 -15.85 -19.21 19.27
CA LYS A 59 -14.75 -18.27 18.97
C LYS A 59 -15.11 -16.77 18.94
N SER A 60 -16.32 -16.40 18.57
CA SER A 60 -16.71 -14.98 18.37
C SER A 60 -18.08 -14.60 18.93
N HIS A 61 -18.80 -15.56 19.51
CA HIS A 61 -20.14 -15.38 20.08
C HIS A 61 -20.19 -14.55 21.38
N GLU A 62 -21.41 -14.08 21.69
CA GLU A 62 -21.82 -13.38 22.91
C GLU A 62 -22.99 -14.16 23.56
N TYR A 63 -23.13 -14.07 24.89
CA TYR A 63 -24.28 -14.60 25.63
C TYR A 63 -25.19 -13.46 26.11
N MET A 64 -26.47 -13.53 25.75
CA MET A 64 -27.51 -12.74 26.42
C MET A 64 -28.04 -13.53 27.62
N ILE A 65 -28.03 -12.92 28.81
CA ILE A 65 -28.39 -13.57 30.08
C ILE A 65 -29.61 -12.86 30.67
N PHE A 66 -30.63 -13.63 31.03
CA PHE A 66 -31.91 -13.15 31.56
C PHE A 66 -32.26 -13.91 32.85
N GLY A 67 -32.81 -13.21 33.84
CA GLY A 67 -33.49 -13.84 34.98
C GLY A 67 -35.01 -13.90 34.73
N ASP A 68 -35.70 -14.79 35.45
CA ASP A 68 -37.17 -14.85 35.44
C ASP A 68 -37.81 -13.57 36.02
N ASP A 69 -39.07 -13.27 35.65
CA ASP A 69 -39.72 -11.98 36.02
C ASP A 69 -39.93 -11.81 37.55
N ASP A 70 -40.03 -12.93 38.28
CA ASP A 70 -40.13 -12.96 39.75
C ASP A 70 -38.76 -12.85 40.48
N ALA A 71 -37.66 -12.62 39.76
CA ALA A 71 -36.31 -12.57 40.34
C ALA A 71 -36.12 -11.38 41.34
N PRO A 72 -35.59 -11.62 42.56
CA PRO A 72 -35.30 -10.58 43.54
C PRO A 72 -34.41 -9.47 42.97
N ARG A 73 -34.75 -8.21 43.27
CA ARG A 73 -34.12 -7.01 42.67
C ARG A 73 -32.59 -7.00 42.78
N ASP A 74 -32.04 -7.52 43.86
CA ASP A 74 -30.60 -7.53 44.12
C ASP A 74 -29.87 -8.50 43.16
N ILE A 75 -30.49 -9.66 42.88
CA ILE A 75 -30.03 -10.65 41.90
C ILE A 75 -30.21 -10.10 40.47
N SER A 76 -31.36 -9.49 40.17
CA SER A 76 -31.62 -8.87 38.87
C SER A 76 -30.67 -7.70 38.57
N SER A 77 -30.27 -6.92 39.58
CA SER A 77 -29.25 -5.88 39.47
C SER A 77 -27.85 -6.47 39.27
N ALA A 78 -27.52 -7.56 39.99
CA ALA A 78 -26.23 -8.24 39.83
C ALA A 78 -26.09 -8.90 38.45
N LEU A 79 -27.16 -9.48 37.90
CA LEU A 79 -27.21 -9.98 36.51
C LEU A 79 -26.92 -8.89 35.48
N GLN A 80 -27.49 -7.68 35.64
CA GLN A 80 -27.17 -6.53 34.78
C GLN A 80 -25.71 -6.06 34.91
N GLY A 81 -25.00 -6.48 35.97
CA GLY A 81 -23.58 -6.24 36.20
C GLY A 81 -22.63 -7.25 35.56
N VAL A 82 -23.09 -8.43 35.11
CA VAL A 82 -22.23 -9.49 34.54
C VAL A 82 -21.55 -9.01 33.25
N ARG A 83 -20.23 -9.20 33.14
CA ARG A 83 -19.39 -8.84 31.97
C ARG A 83 -18.32 -9.93 31.77
N GLY A 84 -17.74 -9.99 30.56
CA GLY A 84 -16.62 -10.89 30.27
C GLY A 84 -17.02 -12.34 29.95
N THR A 85 -18.31 -12.59 29.69
CA THR A 85 -18.84 -13.87 29.20
C THR A 85 -18.64 -14.10 27.70
N ASP A 86 -18.11 -13.10 26.98
CA ASP A 86 -17.90 -13.14 25.53
C ASP A 86 -16.86 -14.20 25.17
N ARG A 87 -17.13 -15.00 24.11
CA ARG A 87 -16.23 -16.05 23.62
C ARG A 87 -15.90 -17.15 24.65
N LYS A 88 -16.69 -17.27 25.72
CA LYS A 88 -16.49 -18.27 26.79
C LYS A 88 -17.24 -19.58 26.54
N THR A 89 -16.74 -20.68 27.08
CA THR A 89 -17.50 -21.95 27.11
C THR A 89 -18.69 -21.87 28.05
N VAL A 90 -19.65 -22.82 27.95
CA VAL A 90 -20.83 -22.86 28.83
C VAL A 90 -20.40 -22.94 30.31
N PHE A 91 -19.33 -23.67 30.62
CA PHE A 91 -18.82 -23.82 31.99
C PHE A 91 -18.27 -22.51 32.56
N GLU A 92 -17.39 -21.82 31.81
CA GLU A 92 -16.81 -20.53 32.24
C GLU A 92 -17.87 -19.45 32.41
N MET A 93 -18.87 -19.41 31.53
CA MET A 93 -20.00 -18.48 31.63
C MET A 93 -20.80 -18.70 32.91
N LEU A 94 -21.07 -19.95 33.30
CA LEU A 94 -21.76 -20.28 34.55
C LEU A 94 -20.92 -19.89 35.77
N ASP A 95 -19.61 -20.11 35.76
CA ASP A 95 -18.73 -19.78 36.90
C ASP A 95 -18.62 -18.27 37.16
N ILE A 96 -18.53 -17.47 36.10
CA ILE A 96 -18.57 -15.99 36.16
C ILE A 96 -19.90 -15.51 36.78
N ILE A 97 -21.03 -16.10 36.38
CA ILE A 97 -22.35 -15.77 36.93
C ILE A 97 -22.44 -16.21 38.40
N SER A 98 -22.05 -17.44 38.74
CA SER A 98 -22.06 -17.95 40.12
C SER A 98 -21.24 -17.07 41.06
N THR A 99 -20.06 -16.64 40.64
CA THR A 99 -19.18 -15.74 41.40
C THR A 99 -19.79 -14.35 41.57
N THR A 100 -20.40 -13.80 40.51
CA THR A 100 -21.04 -12.46 40.55
C THR A 100 -22.27 -12.45 41.46
N LEU A 101 -23.12 -13.49 41.39
CA LEU A 101 -24.35 -13.57 42.18
C LEU A 101 -24.11 -13.98 43.64
N SER A 102 -23.10 -14.80 43.92
CA SER A 102 -22.75 -15.15 45.31
C SER A 102 -22.21 -13.94 46.10
N ARG A 103 -21.47 -13.04 45.44
CA ARG A 103 -21.01 -11.76 46.02
C ARG A 103 -22.14 -10.75 46.29
N ALA A 104 -23.36 -10.99 45.79
CA ALA A 104 -24.50 -10.07 45.91
C ALA A 104 -25.49 -10.44 47.04
N GLN A 105 -25.22 -11.50 47.81
CA GLN A 105 -26.13 -11.96 48.87
C GLN A 105 -25.77 -11.38 50.25
N PRO A 106 -26.75 -10.91 51.04
CA PRO A 106 -26.52 -10.46 52.41
C PRO A 106 -26.47 -11.64 53.38
N ASP A 107 -25.44 -11.66 54.24
CA ASP A 107 -25.19 -12.72 55.21
C ASP A 107 -26.15 -12.68 56.42
N ARG A 108 -26.33 -13.80 57.14
CA ARG A 108 -27.50 -13.96 58.03
C ARG A 108 -27.36 -14.80 59.32
N ASP A 109 -26.25 -15.46 59.62
CA ASP A 109 -26.05 -16.20 60.89
C ASP A 109 -25.03 -15.54 61.83
N GLY A 110 -25.28 -14.25 62.13
CA GLY A 110 -24.47 -13.48 63.06
C GLY A 110 -24.51 -14.01 64.51
N ASP A 111 -23.46 -14.73 64.91
CA ASP A 111 -22.97 -14.79 66.29
C ASP A 111 -21.43 -14.70 66.32
N SER A 112 -20.85 -14.33 67.46
CA SER A 112 -19.62 -13.51 67.47
C SER A 112 -18.36 -14.14 68.10
N GLN A 113 -17.16 -13.82 67.56
CA GLN A 113 -15.97 -13.48 68.37
C GLN A 113 -14.74 -12.94 67.59
N MET A 114 -14.41 -11.66 67.85
CA MET A 114 -13.06 -11.09 68.04
C MET A 114 -11.86 -11.65 67.23
N GLN A 115 -11.72 -11.20 65.98
CA GLN A 115 -10.44 -10.67 65.44
C GLN A 115 -10.80 -9.45 64.57
N ASP A 116 -10.09 -8.33 64.71
CA ASP A 116 -10.51 -7.05 64.13
C ASP A 116 -10.35 -7.02 62.60
N SER A 117 -11.45 -6.71 61.89
CA SER A 117 -11.50 -6.65 60.42
C SER A 117 -12.16 -5.35 59.92
N GLY A 118 -11.36 -4.26 59.89
CA GLY A 118 -11.54 -3.18 58.90
C GLY A 118 -10.89 -3.60 57.57
N PHE A 119 -11.21 -3.06 56.39
CA PHE A 119 -11.73 -1.73 56.06
C PHE A 119 -10.86 -0.59 56.62
N ASP A 120 -9.63 -0.52 56.13
CA ASP A 120 -9.21 0.57 55.21
C ASP A 120 -8.17 0.00 54.20
N GLU A 121 -7.59 0.83 53.33
CA GLU A 121 -7.16 0.45 51.96
C GLU A 121 -5.65 0.14 51.76
N GLU A 122 -5.34 -0.55 50.64
CA GLU A 122 -4.05 -0.72 49.95
C GLU A 122 -2.85 -1.36 50.70
N ASP A 123 -2.39 -2.55 50.26
CA ASP A 123 -1.00 -3.01 50.45
C ASP A 123 -0.54 -4.11 49.45
N GLU A 124 0.77 -4.32 49.29
CA GLU A 124 1.41 -5.20 48.29
C GLU A 124 2.24 -6.36 48.90
N LEU A 125 2.18 -7.57 48.31
CA LEU A 125 3.33 -8.52 48.11
C LEU A 125 4.05 -9.09 49.40
N PRO A 126 5.19 -9.84 49.33
CA PRO A 126 5.56 -11.04 48.52
C PRO A 126 6.26 -12.20 49.32
N GLU A 127 6.94 -13.13 48.59
CA GLU A 127 8.18 -13.92 48.90
C GLU A 127 8.15 -15.37 49.52
N ASP A 128 8.69 -16.32 48.71
CA ASP A 128 9.58 -17.50 48.96
C ASP A 128 9.15 -18.71 49.88
N ASP A 129 9.75 -19.92 49.86
CA ASP A 129 11.05 -20.43 49.35
C ASP A 129 11.11 -21.96 48.98
N ASP A 130 12.15 -22.34 48.22
CA ASP A 130 12.81 -23.59 47.72
C ASP A 130 12.33 -25.09 47.84
N SER A 131 12.52 -25.81 46.69
CA SER A 131 13.21 -27.13 46.49
C SER A 131 12.57 -28.56 46.52
N ASP A 132 12.90 -29.33 45.45
CA ASP A 132 13.54 -30.69 45.39
C ASP A 132 12.86 -32.02 44.86
N VAL A 133 13.33 -32.45 43.67
CA VAL A 133 13.53 -33.79 42.99
C VAL A 133 12.42 -34.85 42.68
N SER A 134 12.40 -35.28 41.38
CA SER A 134 12.50 -36.68 40.85
C SER A 134 11.35 -37.27 40.01
N ASP A 135 11.64 -37.55 38.71
CA ASP A 135 11.14 -38.55 37.72
C ASP A 135 9.67 -39.06 37.73
N GLY A 136 8.92 -39.22 36.62
CA GLY A 136 9.17 -39.00 35.18
C GLY A 136 8.32 -39.92 34.26
N PHE A 137 7.87 -39.43 33.07
CA PHE A 137 7.11 -40.13 31.98
C PHE A 137 5.61 -40.51 32.26
N ASP A 138 4.62 -40.29 31.37
CA ASP A 138 4.52 -39.48 30.11
C ASP A 138 3.03 -39.30 29.64
N ASP A 139 2.85 -38.56 28.53
CA ASP A 139 1.66 -38.40 27.65
C ASP A 139 0.46 -37.58 28.19
N GLY A 140 0.36 -36.29 27.79
CA GLY A 140 -0.74 -35.41 28.18
C GLY A 140 -1.00 -34.17 27.29
N PHE A 141 -2.28 -33.77 27.24
CA PHE A 141 -2.83 -32.55 26.61
C PHE A 141 -2.37 -31.25 27.32
N GLY A 142 -2.61 -30.08 26.71
CA GLY A 142 -2.72 -28.82 27.49
C GLY A 142 -3.02 -27.56 26.67
N SER A 143 -3.79 -26.63 27.25
CA SER A 143 -4.02 -25.26 26.76
C SER A 143 -3.80 -24.26 27.91
N ASP A 144 -3.64 -22.99 27.55
CA ASP A 144 -3.93 -21.78 28.35
C ASP A 144 -2.94 -21.27 29.44
N ASN A 145 -2.36 -20.10 29.13
CA ASN A 145 -2.35 -18.83 29.88
C ASN A 145 -1.62 -18.63 31.25
N GLU A 146 -0.78 -17.58 31.30
CA GLU A 146 -0.30 -16.76 32.47
C GLU A 146 0.58 -17.38 33.60
N GLY A 147 1.52 -16.57 34.14
CA GLY A 147 2.25 -16.84 35.40
C GLY A 147 3.72 -16.35 35.47
N PHE A 148 4.17 -15.82 36.62
CA PHE A 148 5.55 -15.34 36.91
C PHE A 148 5.91 -15.66 38.39
N GLY A 149 7.20 -15.80 38.75
CA GLY A 149 7.63 -15.91 40.16
C GLY A 149 9.13 -16.08 40.39
N ILE A 150 9.67 -15.37 41.40
CA ILE A 150 11.04 -15.40 42.00
C ILE A 150 10.87 -14.95 43.48
N ALA A 151 11.80 -15.17 44.42
CA ALA A 151 13.05 -14.42 44.63
C ALA A 151 14.16 -15.38 45.18
N GLN A 152 15.14 -15.07 46.05
CA GLN A 152 15.73 -13.82 46.57
C GLN A 152 17.28 -13.90 46.39
N SER A 153 18.26 -13.42 47.19
CA SER A 153 18.42 -12.63 48.42
C SER A 153 19.80 -11.91 48.32
N THR A 154 20.25 -10.91 49.10
CA THR A 154 19.80 -10.28 50.36
C THR A 154 19.99 -8.75 50.28
N THR A 155 19.01 -7.96 50.76
CA THR A 155 19.14 -6.61 51.41
C THR A 155 19.95 -5.48 50.70
N THR A 156 19.51 -4.21 50.61
CA THR A 156 18.72 -3.39 51.57
C THR A 156 17.85 -2.29 50.91
N SER A 157 16.57 -2.24 51.32
CA SER A 157 15.71 -1.07 51.65
C SER A 157 15.58 0.17 50.72
N ALA A 158 14.34 0.66 50.58
CA ALA A 158 13.92 1.82 49.79
C ALA A 158 13.26 2.94 50.63
N THR A 159 12.76 4.00 49.97
CA THR A 159 11.92 5.06 50.57
C THR A 159 10.77 5.44 49.61
N SER A 160 9.58 5.70 50.16
CA SER A 160 8.29 5.87 49.45
C SER A 160 7.85 7.32 49.20
N THR A 161 7.05 7.57 48.14
CA THR A 161 6.04 8.65 48.10
C THR A 161 4.89 8.38 47.11
N THR A 162 3.68 8.78 47.48
CA THR A 162 2.43 8.73 46.69
C THR A 162 2.29 9.92 45.71
N ALA A 163 1.46 9.79 44.66
CA ALA A 163 0.48 10.81 44.21
C ALA A 163 -0.12 10.55 42.80
N ILE A 164 -1.41 10.84 42.65
CA ILE A 164 -2.13 11.01 41.36
C ILE A 164 -1.47 12.11 40.50
N LYS A 165 -1.42 11.93 39.18
CA LYS A 165 -1.11 13.01 38.21
C LYS A 165 -2.09 13.08 37.04
N PRO A 166 -2.43 14.29 36.56
CA PRO A 166 -3.34 14.49 35.43
C PRO A 166 -2.66 14.21 34.08
N LEU A 167 -3.41 14.46 33.00
CA LEU A 167 -2.95 14.52 31.61
C LEU A 167 -1.54 15.15 31.53
N ARG A 168 -0.58 14.49 30.85
CA ARG A 168 0.81 14.95 30.75
C ARG A 168 0.88 16.32 30.07
N THR A 169 0.86 17.39 30.85
CA THR A 169 1.39 18.68 30.40
C THR A 169 2.83 18.48 29.96
N SER A 170 3.20 19.10 28.84
CA SER A 170 4.55 18.98 28.28
C SER A 170 5.58 19.43 29.33
N THR A 171 6.35 18.49 29.89
CA THR A 171 7.38 18.78 30.90
C THR A 171 8.68 19.19 30.25
N ARG A 172 9.51 20.01 30.94
CA ARG A 172 10.86 20.37 30.45
C ARG A 172 11.68 19.11 30.14
N SER A 173 11.55 18.05 30.95
CA SER A 173 12.21 16.75 30.73
C SER A 173 11.68 15.99 29.51
N PHE A 174 10.37 15.98 29.25
CA PHE A 174 9.81 15.36 28.05
C PHE A 174 10.27 16.06 26.77
N ARG A 175 10.22 17.41 26.73
CA ARG A 175 10.77 18.20 25.62
C ARG A 175 12.28 17.99 25.46
N GLN A 176 13.02 17.87 26.57
CA GLN A 176 14.45 17.60 26.51
C GLN A 176 14.77 16.23 25.93
N ARG A 177 14.01 15.18 26.27
CA ARG A 177 14.18 13.85 25.66
C ARG A 177 13.91 13.88 24.15
N ILE A 178 12.84 14.57 23.71
CA ILE A 178 12.58 14.78 22.27
C ILE A 178 13.79 15.47 21.60
N ARG A 179 14.35 16.53 22.22
CA ARG A 179 15.55 17.20 21.69
C ARG A 179 16.75 16.27 21.62
N GLU A 180 17.00 15.45 22.63
CA GLU A 180 18.11 14.48 22.65
C GLU A 180 17.96 13.45 21.53
N ASP A 181 16.77 12.90 21.32
CA ASP A 181 16.51 11.89 20.28
C ASP A 181 16.65 12.50 18.86
N LEU A 182 16.18 13.73 18.64
CA LEU A 182 16.36 14.45 17.37
C LEU A 182 17.81 14.92 17.15
N ARG A 183 18.52 15.34 18.21
CA ARG A 183 19.95 15.69 18.17
C ARG A 183 20.81 14.47 17.84
N ALA A 184 20.47 13.28 18.34
CA ALA A 184 21.16 12.04 17.99
C ALA A 184 21.04 11.73 16.49
N ALA A 185 19.85 11.83 15.91
CA ALA A 185 19.65 11.66 14.46
C ALA A 185 20.46 12.68 13.65
N LYS A 186 20.48 13.96 14.07
CA LYS A 186 21.27 15.00 13.41
C LYS A 186 22.79 14.79 13.52
N ALA A 187 23.26 14.33 14.69
CA ALA A 187 24.68 14.01 14.93
C ALA A 187 25.15 12.79 14.12
N ALA A 188 24.24 11.86 13.79
CA ALA A 188 24.51 10.74 12.88
C ALA A 188 24.54 11.14 11.38
N GLY A 189 24.45 12.43 11.05
CA GLY A 189 24.58 12.95 9.68
C GLY A 189 23.26 13.11 8.90
N PHE A 190 22.11 12.85 9.54
CA PHE A 190 20.80 13.03 8.92
C PHE A 190 20.30 14.48 9.00
N LYS A 191 19.49 14.88 8.02
CA LYS A 191 18.60 16.02 8.20
C LYS A 191 17.37 15.58 8.97
N VAL A 192 16.89 16.46 9.84
CA VAL A 192 15.73 16.26 10.69
C VAL A 192 14.79 17.43 10.45
N GLY A 193 13.52 17.13 10.22
CA GLY A 193 12.45 18.13 10.08
C GLY A 193 11.23 17.71 10.89
N VAL A 194 10.49 18.66 11.43
CA VAL A 194 9.30 18.46 12.25
C VAL A 194 8.09 19.15 11.63
N LEU A 195 6.93 18.50 11.66
CA LEU A 195 5.67 19.01 11.13
C LEU A 195 4.56 18.81 12.18
N GLY A 196 3.85 19.89 12.50
CA GLY A 196 2.82 19.89 13.54
C GLY A 196 3.39 19.94 14.96
N HIS A 197 2.50 19.74 15.94
CA HIS A 197 2.68 20.13 17.34
C HIS A 197 3.42 19.08 18.19
N LEU A 198 4.66 18.77 17.80
CA LEU A 198 5.47 17.70 18.41
C LEU A 198 5.75 17.89 19.90
N LEU A 199 6.02 19.13 20.33
CA LEU A 199 6.33 19.44 21.74
C LEU A 199 5.08 19.51 22.63
N ASP A 200 3.89 19.64 22.04
CA ASP A 200 2.63 19.88 22.75
C ASP A 200 1.85 18.58 23.01
N GLY A 201 2.38 17.43 22.57
CA GLY A 201 1.77 16.11 22.75
C GLY A 201 0.71 15.73 21.72
N ASN A 202 0.53 16.53 20.67
CA ASN A 202 -0.49 16.36 19.65
C ASN A 202 -0.02 15.54 18.43
N ASN A 203 -0.96 15.22 17.52
CA ASN A 203 -0.66 14.56 16.24
C ASN A 203 0.44 15.33 15.48
N SER A 204 1.56 14.66 15.25
CA SER A 204 2.79 15.28 14.75
C SER A 204 3.59 14.30 13.88
N TYR A 205 4.43 14.84 13.01
CA TYR A 205 5.28 14.06 12.11
C TYR A 205 6.75 14.46 12.31
N VAL A 206 7.60 13.47 12.52
CA VAL A 206 9.06 13.61 12.49
C VAL A 206 9.55 13.07 11.15
N THR A 207 10.36 13.86 10.45
CA THR A 207 10.95 13.49 9.16
C THR A 207 12.46 13.40 9.30
N ILE A 208 13.02 12.28 8.85
CA ILE A 208 14.48 12.05 8.84
C ILE A 208 14.90 11.73 7.42
N SER A 209 15.88 12.46 6.92
CA SER A 209 16.22 12.43 5.50
C SER A 209 17.72 12.54 5.21
N ILE A 210 18.10 11.92 4.10
CA ILE A 210 19.48 11.78 3.62
C ILE A 210 19.50 11.87 2.10
N ARG A 211 20.54 12.49 1.52
CA ARG A 211 20.72 12.50 0.07
C ARG A 211 21.12 11.12 -0.44
N ILE A 212 20.54 10.72 -1.57
CA ILE A 212 20.86 9.45 -2.25
C ILE A 212 22.38 9.35 -2.50
N ALA A 213 23.05 10.45 -2.87
CA ALA A 213 24.51 10.49 -3.03
C ALA A 213 25.31 9.99 -1.82
N LYS A 214 24.83 10.20 -0.58
CA LYS A 214 25.54 9.80 0.65
C LYS A 214 25.30 8.34 1.06
N LEU A 215 24.53 7.58 0.28
CA LEU A 215 24.20 6.17 0.54
C LEU A 215 25.18 5.16 -0.09
N GLY A 216 26.07 5.58 -0.98
CA GLY A 216 27.02 4.70 -1.65
C GLY A 216 26.44 3.81 -2.77
N ILE A 217 25.17 4.03 -3.13
CA ILE A 217 24.48 3.32 -4.23
C ILE A 217 25.18 3.65 -5.57
N SER A 218 25.43 2.65 -6.40
CA SER A 218 26.07 2.82 -7.72
C SER A 218 25.18 3.56 -8.72
N GLU A 219 25.77 4.16 -9.77
CA GLU A 219 24.98 4.84 -10.82
C GLU A 219 24.00 3.89 -11.52
N GLU A 220 24.40 2.64 -11.72
CA GLU A 220 23.61 1.60 -12.36
C GLU A 220 22.42 1.17 -11.48
N ALA A 221 22.61 1.05 -10.15
CA ALA A 221 21.53 0.80 -9.20
C ALA A 221 20.59 2.00 -9.06
N MET A 222 21.09 3.23 -8.93
CA MET A 222 20.26 4.45 -8.91
C MET A 222 19.38 4.57 -10.16
N GLN A 223 19.89 4.20 -11.35
CA GLN A 223 19.10 4.19 -12.58
C GLN A 223 18.00 3.13 -12.58
N ALA A 224 18.28 1.91 -12.11
CA ALA A 224 17.30 0.83 -12.04
C ALA A 224 16.22 1.07 -10.97
N TRP A 225 16.60 1.66 -9.83
CA TRP A 225 15.74 2.01 -8.70
C TRP A 225 15.00 3.35 -8.91
N GLN A 226 15.36 4.08 -9.96
CA GLN A 226 14.79 5.37 -10.33
C GLN A 226 14.98 6.42 -9.23
N LEU A 227 16.24 6.76 -8.96
CA LEU A 227 16.69 7.72 -7.93
C LEU A 227 17.65 8.74 -8.53
N GLU A 228 17.47 10.03 -8.25
CA GLU A 228 18.48 11.05 -8.53
C GLU A 228 19.45 11.19 -7.33
N SER A 229 20.75 11.33 -7.57
CA SER A 229 21.74 11.53 -6.49
C SER A 229 21.50 12.81 -5.65
N SER A 230 20.78 13.78 -6.23
CA SER A 230 20.36 15.04 -5.63
C SER A 230 19.07 14.97 -4.80
N GLU A 231 18.24 13.94 -4.98
CA GLU A 231 17.04 13.68 -4.16
C GLU A 231 17.41 13.30 -2.73
N TYR A 232 16.45 13.47 -1.82
CA TYR A 232 16.47 12.95 -0.48
C TYR A 232 15.60 11.70 -0.39
N LEU A 233 16.11 10.65 0.25
CA LEU A 233 15.30 9.60 0.86
C LEU A 233 14.83 10.10 2.22
N THR A 234 13.53 10.04 2.46
CA THR A 234 12.88 10.60 3.65
C THR A 234 11.97 9.56 4.30
N LEU A 235 12.29 9.21 5.55
CA LEU A 235 11.40 8.50 6.46
C LEU A 235 10.49 9.52 7.14
N ILE A 236 9.18 9.36 7.01
CA ILE A 236 8.16 10.13 7.73
C ILE A 236 7.59 9.22 8.82
N ILE A 237 7.71 9.63 10.09
CA ILE A 237 7.15 8.96 11.26
C ILE A 237 6.02 9.83 11.81
N GLN A 238 4.78 9.36 11.69
CA GLN A 238 3.62 9.97 12.34
C GLN A 238 3.47 9.42 13.77
N TYR A 239 3.19 10.33 14.70
CA TYR A 239 2.80 10.05 16.08
C TYR A 239 1.38 10.58 16.31
N PRO A 240 0.31 9.78 16.07
CA PRO A 240 -1.08 10.27 16.15
C PRO A 240 -1.46 10.82 17.52
N ASN A 241 -0.97 10.18 18.59
CA ASN A 241 -1.27 10.52 19.99
C ASN A 241 -0.04 11.16 20.68
N GLY A 242 0.70 11.99 19.95
CA GLY A 242 1.94 12.63 20.42
C GLY A 242 3.14 11.69 20.48
N TYR A 243 4.34 12.27 20.61
CA TYR A 243 5.61 11.54 20.62
C TYR A 243 5.64 10.40 21.67
N LYS A 244 6.38 9.34 21.37
CA LYS A 244 6.66 8.20 22.24
C LYS A 244 8.15 7.87 22.15
N THR A 245 8.78 7.57 23.28
CA THR A 245 10.20 7.19 23.30
C THR A 245 10.40 5.74 22.85
N ASN A 246 11.66 5.35 22.61
CA ASN A 246 12.01 3.96 22.30
C ASN A 246 11.57 2.99 23.41
N GLU A 247 11.68 3.43 24.66
CA GLU A 247 11.36 2.61 25.83
C GLU A 247 9.84 2.50 26.05
N GLU A 248 9.06 3.54 25.73
CA GLU A 248 7.60 3.47 25.70
C GLU A 248 7.11 2.50 24.59
N PHE A 249 7.71 2.54 23.39
CA PHE A 249 7.42 1.54 22.34
C PHE A 249 7.87 0.12 22.71
N ALA A 250 8.97 -0.03 23.45
CA ALA A 250 9.42 -1.33 23.94
C ALA A 250 8.37 -1.98 24.87
N ALA A 251 7.61 -1.20 25.64
CA ALA A 251 6.58 -1.68 26.57
C ALA A 251 5.18 -1.90 25.96
N TYR A 252 4.92 -1.52 24.69
CA TYR A 252 3.58 -1.60 24.10
C TYR A 252 3.28 -2.98 23.47
N ASP A 253 2.15 -3.59 23.80
CA ASP A 253 1.63 -4.73 23.03
C ASP A 253 1.30 -4.32 21.57
N SER A 254 1.16 -5.31 20.68
CA SER A 254 0.93 -5.08 19.25
C SER A 254 -0.36 -4.29 18.95
N ILE A 255 -1.36 -4.34 19.84
CA ILE A 255 -2.63 -3.63 19.70
C ILE A 255 -2.43 -2.14 20.04
N ARG A 256 -1.58 -1.83 21.02
CA ARG A 256 -1.19 -0.46 21.39
C ARG A 256 -0.23 0.19 20.40
N LEU A 257 0.51 -0.57 19.59
CA LEU A 257 1.43 -0.02 18.60
C LEU A 257 0.70 0.69 17.44
N THR A 258 -0.22 0.01 16.75
CA THR A 258 -0.93 0.53 15.56
C THR A 258 -1.59 1.92 15.72
N PRO A 259 -2.26 2.27 16.84
CA PRO A 259 -2.83 3.60 17.01
C PRO A 259 -1.81 4.69 17.40
N ASN A 260 -0.58 4.33 17.80
CA ASN A 260 0.41 5.26 18.35
C ASN A 260 1.58 5.57 17.39
N ILE A 261 1.78 4.79 16.33
CA ILE A 261 2.81 5.06 15.31
C ILE A 261 2.35 4.64 13.91
N ALA A 262 2.65 5.46 12.91
CA ALA A 262 2.62 5.06 11.51
C ALA A 262 3.85 5.59 10.77
N MET A 263 4.36 4.85 9.79
CA MET A 263 5.59 5.18 9.07
C MET A 263 5.41 5.10 7.54
N ARG A 264 6.08 5.99 6.80
CA ARG A 264 6.15 6.01 5.33
C ARG A 264 7.58 6.32 4.87
N VAL A 265 8.03 5.68 3.79
CA VAL A 265 9.32 5.96 3.14
C VAL A 265 9.07 6.49 1.73
N VAL A 266 9.53 7.72 1.48
CA VAL A 266 9.34 8.46 0.22
C VAL A 266 10.65 9.07 -0.25
N VAL A 267 10.73 9.44 -1.53
CA VAL A 267 11.83 10.25 -2.08
C VAL A 267 11.30 11.57 -2.63
N GLY A 268 12.13 12.61 -2.62
CA GLY A 268 11.77 13.93 -3.14
C GLY A 268 12.93 14.93 -3.19
N LYS A 269 12.69 16.10 -3.78
CA LYS A 269 13.74 17.12 -3.98
C LYS A 269 14.01 18.01 -2.75
N ARG A 270 13.13 17.94 -1.74
CA ARG A 270 13.26 18.62 -0.44
C ARG A 270 13.59 17.60 0.65
N TYR A 271 14.33 18.02 1.67
CA TYR A 271 14.64 17.17 2.83
C TYR A 271 13.43 17.02 3.79
N LYS A 272 12.50 17.98 3.76
CA LYS A 272 11.25 18.05 4.53
C LYS A 272 10.08 18.21 3.53
N PRO A 273 9.09 17.30 3.52
CA PRO A 273 7.84 17.48 2.78
C PRO A 273 6.98 18.57 3.43
N THR A 274 5.99 19.09 2.71
CA THR A 274 4.97 19.97 3.33
C THR A 274 4.05 19.18 4.25
N LEU A 275 3.38 19.86 5.19
CA LEU A 275 2.38 19.25 6.08
C LEU A 275 1.21 18.61 5.29
N GLN A 276 0.79 19.22 4.18
CA GLN A 276 -0.25 18.66 3.31
C GLN A 276 0.21 17.36 2.63
N GLU A 277 1.45 17.30 2.13
CA GLU A 277 2.02 16.08 1.55
C GLU A 277 2.18 14.95 2.58
N ALA A 278 2.62 15.28 3.80
CA ALA A 278 2.67 14.33 4.91
C ALA A 278 1.26 13.78 5.23
N ILE A 279 0.25 14.65 5.38
CA ILE A 279 -1.15 14.23 5.61
C ILE A 279 -1.67 13.38 4.43
N LYS A 280 -1.35 13.72 3.18
CA LYS A 280 -1.75 12.94 1.99
C LYS A 280 -1.15 11.52 2.04
N ALA A 281 0.11 11.37 2.45
CA ALA A 281 0.79 10.07 2.56
C ALA A 281 0.20 9.11 3.61
N PHE A 282 -0.57 9.61 4.59
CA PHE A 282 -1.29 8.78 5.57
C PHE A 282 -2.80 8.68 5.31
N THR A 283 -3.43 9.66 4.65
CA THR A 283 -4.88 9.66 4.38
C THR A 283 -5.29 8.86 3.14
N VAL A 284 -4.49 8.85 2.06
CA VAL A 284 -4.84 8.14 0.81
C VAL A 284 -5.06 6.63 1.04
N VAL A 285 -4.26 6.00 1.91
CA VAL A 285 -4.36 4.56 2.16
C VAL A 285 -5.66 4.17 2.89
N LYS A 286 -6.19 5.03 3.78
CA LYS A 286 -7.48 4.76 4.46
C LYS A 286 -8.69 4.67 3.52
N LYS A 287 -8.57 5.09 2.25
CA LYS A 287 -9.58 4.83 1.21
C LYS A 287 -9.45 3.44 0.57
N ASN A 288 -8.25 2.88 0.48
CA ASN A 288 -8.05 1.53 -0.08
C ASN A 288 -8.60 0.44 0.85
N ASP A 289 -8.43 0.60 2.17
CA ASP A 289 -8.85 -0.37 3.19
C ASP A 289 -10.38 -0.45 3.39
N ARG A 290 -11.17 0.37 2.68
CA ARG A 290 -12.64 0.40 2.72
C ARG A 290 -13.29 0.25 1.34
N SER A 291 -12.68 -0.55 0.47
CA SER A 291 -13.08 -0.75 -0.94
C SER A 291 -14.30 -1.68 -1.11
N SER A 292 -15.48 -1.28 -0.60
CA SER A 292 -16.76 -2.01 -0.76
C SER A 292 -18.00 -1.12 -0.91
N ILE A 293 -17.90 0.03 -1.61
CA ILE A 293 -19.05 0.78 -2.14
C ILE A 293 -18.82 1.07 -3.64
N SER A 294 -19.90 1.07 -4.43
CA SER A 294 -19.88 1.25 -5.89
C SER A 294 -19.37 2.64 -6.31
N VAL A 295 -18.56 2.68 -7.37
CA VAL A 295 -18.17 3.92 -8.06
C VAL A 295 -18.97 4.05 -9.35
N THR A 296 -19.96 4.94 -9.34
CA THR A 296 -20.61 5.49 -10.54
C THR A 296 -20.89 6.97 -10.34
N ASP A 297 -20.74 7.73 -11.43
CA ASP A 297 -21.19 9.12 -11.59
C ASP A 297 -20.50 10.19 -10.72
N LEU A 298 -19.28 10.57 -11.13
CA LEU A 298 -18.72 11.90 -10.88
C LEU A 298 -18.63 12.69 -12.21
N PRO A 299 -18.95 14.00 -12.23
CA PRO A 299 -18.77 14.83 -13.42
C PRO A 299 -17.30 14.94 -13.85
N LYS A 300 -17.08 15.30 -15.12
CA LYS A 300 -15.75 15.69 -15.59
C LYS A 300 -15.31 16.95 -14.85
N ALA A 301 -14.12 16.92 -14.25
CA ALA A 301 -13.54 18.10 -13.62
C ALA A 301 -12.96 19.04 -14.69
N ASP A 302 -13.44 20.28 -14.70
CA ASP A 302 -12.86 21.37 -15.51
C ASP A 302 -11.56 21.91 -14.87
N GLU A 303 -10.80 22.68 -15.67
CA GLU A 303 -9.40 23.02 -15.44
C GLU A 303 -9.14 23.93 -14.21
N TYR A 304 -8.67 23.34 -13.11
CA TYR A 304 -7.98 24.07 -12.03
C TYR A 304 -6.66 23.38 -11.64
N ALA A 305 -5.68 24.17 -11.18
CA ALA A 305 -4.26 23.88 -11.35
C ALA A 305 -3.73 22.60 -10.66
N GLU A 306 -2.88 21.87 -11.40
CA GLU A 306 -2.08 20.74 -10.89
C GLU A 306 -0.98 21.22 -9.94
N ASP A 307 -1.18 21.10 -8.62
CA ASP A 307 -0.06 21.07 -7.67
C ASP A 307 0.57 19.66 -7.66
N ILE A 308 1.60 19.50 -8.47
CA ILE A 308 2.38 18.25 -8.58
C ILE A 308 3.15 18.04 -7.27
N SER A 309 2.81 16.99 -6.52
CA SER A 309 3.49 16.68 -5.25
C SER A 309 4.99 16.48 -5.45
N SER A 310 5.76 17.06 -4.53
CA SER A 310 7.23 17.07 -4.54
C SER A 310 7.88 15.83 -3.92
N ILE A 311 7.05 14.89 -3.42
CA ILE A 311 7.44 13.57 -2.95
C ILE A 311 6.75 12.46 -3.75
N ARG A 312 7.41 11.30 -3.84
CA ARG A 312 6.90 10.10 -4.51
C ARG A 312 7.26 8.84 -3.73
N GLU A 313 6.47 7.78 -3.91
CA GLU A 313 6.86 6.43 -3.50
C GLU A 313 8.00 5.89 -4.38
N THR A 314 8.70 4.88 -3.86
CA THR A 314 9.75 4.14 -4.55
C THR A 314 9.28 2.73 -4.92
N PHE A 315 10.01 2.06 -5.82
CA PHE A 315 9.83 0.66 -6.21
C PHE A 315 9.57 -0.31 -5.03
N ILE A 316 10.11 -0.05 -3.83
CA ILE A 316 9.95 -0.87 -2.61
C ILE A 316 9.19 -0.18 -1.46
N SER A 317 8.57 0.99 -1.66
CA SER A 317 7.86 1.67 -0.56
C SER A 317 6.70 0.85 0.02
N LYS A 318 5.96 0.09 -0.80
CA LYS A 318 4.90 -0.83 -0.33
C LYS A 318 5.45 -1.89 0.66
N PRO A 319 6.38 -2.80 0.28
CA PRO A 319 6.91 -3.82 1.19
C PRO A 319 7.76 -3.26 2.35
N LEU A 320 8.56 -2.21 2.12
CA LEU A 320 9.38 -1.60 3.16
C LEU A 320 8.51 -1.00 4.28
N VAL A 321 7.36 -0.41 3.95
CA VAL A 321 6.46 0.13 4.99
C VAL A 321 5.76 -0.97 5.78
N GLY A 322 5.39 -2.10 5.15
CA GLY A 322 4.88 -3.27 5.89
C GLY A 322 5.90 -3.77 6.92
N LEU A 323 7.14 -4.02 6.47
CA LEU A 323 8.26 -4.40 7.34
C LEU A 323 8.47 -3.42 8.52
N MET A 324 8.47 -2.11 8.24
CA MET A 324 8.65 -1.07 9.25
C MET A 324 7.50 -1.05 10.28
N GLN A 325 6.26 -1.30 9.86
CA GLN A 325 5.09 -1.24 10.76
C GLN A 325 4.90 -2.53 11.57
N GLU A 326 5.19 -3.70 10.98
CA GLU A 326 4.99 -5.01 11.62
C GLU A 326 6.17 -5.44 12.50
N ARG A 327 7.43 -5.19 12.07
CA ARG A 327 8.59 -5.90 12.62
C ARG A 327 9.65 -5.03 13.29
N LEU A 328 9.73 -3.74 12.97
CA LEU A 328 10.77 -2.83 13.51
C LEU A 328 10.85 -2.88 15.05
N ILE A 329 9.71 -2.76 15.74
CA ILE A 329 9.67 -2.67 17.20
C ILE A 329 9.95 -4.06 17.86
N PRO A 330 9.35 -5.17 17.41
CA PRO A 330 9.79 -6.51 17.82
C PRO A 330 11.29 -6.78 17.61
N ILE A 331 11.85 -6.38 16.47
CA ILE A 331 13.29 -6.53 16.20
C ILE A 331 14.11 -5.68 17.19
N ILE A 332 13.75 -4.42 17.43
CA ILE A 332 14.40 -3.56 18.45
C ILE A 332 14.36 -4.19 19.86
N ARG A 333 13.28 -4.91 20.23
CA ARG A 333 13.24 -5.65 21.51
C ARG A 333 14.29 -6.75 21.58
N PHE A 334 14.44 -7.56 20.52
CA PHE A 334 15.47 -8.59 20.47
C PHE A 334 16.89 -7.99 20.49
N ARG A 335 17.10 -6.78 19.97
CA ARG A 335 18.37 -6.04 20.15
C ARG A 335 18.66 -5.69 21.61
N GLY A 336 17.63 -5.57 22.45
CA GLY A 336 17.75 -5.45 23.90
C GLY A 336 18.39 -6.67 24.59
N ALA A 337 18.34 -7.85 23.97
CA ALA A 337 19.06 -9.04 24.43
C ALA A 337 20.54 -9.08 23.96
N GLY A 338 21.06 -7.98 23.38
CA GLY A 338 22.44 -7.88 22.88
C GLY A 338 22.61 -8.25 21.41
N LEU A 339 21.53 -8.56 20.69
CA LEU A 339 21.58 -8.94 19.27
C LEU A 339 21.85 -7.74 18.33
N ASP A 340 22.59 -8.00 17.26
CA ASP A 340 22.69 -7.07 16.14
C ASP A 340 21.45 -7.13 15.23
N TRP A 341 21.46 -6.39 14.12
CA TRP A 341 20.33 -6.39 13.18
C TRP A 341 20.09 -7.78 12.55
N GLN A 342 21.13 -8.49 12.13
CA GLN A 342 21.01 -9.81 11.50
C GLN A 342 20.55 -10.86 12.52
N GLY A 343 21.10 -10.84 13.73
CA GLY A 343 20.70 -11.71 14.83
C GLY A 343 19.23 -11.53 15.21
N ALA A 344 18.79 -10.29 15.40
CA ALA A 344 17.41 -9.98 15.77
C ALA A 344 16.40 -10.28 14.65
N GLU A 345 16.78 -10.07 13.37
CA GLU A 345 15.98 -10.47 12.20
C GLU A 345 15.84 -11.99 12.09
N SER A 346 16.93 -12.73 12.28
CA SER A 346 16.94 -14.20 12.24
C SER A 346 16.12 -14.79 13.39
N HIS A 347 16.32 -14.30 14.62
CA HIS A 347 15.57 -14.75 15.79
C HIS A 347 14.07 -14.46 15.66
N TYR A 348 13.68 -13.27 15.19
CA TYR A 348 12.26 -12.96 14.91
C TYR A 348 11.68 -13.96 13.89
N GLN A 349 12.42 -14.25 12.82
CA GLN A 349 11.95 -15.18 11.80
C GLN A 349 11.89 -16.63 12.30
N HIS A 350 12.80 -17.06 13.18
CA HIS A 350 12.74 -18.35 13.86
C HIS A 350 11.52 -18.41 14.78
N HIS A 351 11.36 -17.44 15.69
CA HIS A 351 10.23 -17.36 16.62
C HIS A 351 8.87 -17.39 15.91
N VAL A 352 8.71 -16.68 14.78
CA VAL A 352 7.46 -16.68 13.99
C VAL A 352 7.20 -18.05 13.32
N ASN A 353 8.24 -18.78 12.90
CA ASN A 353 8.08 -20.10 12.27
C ASN A 353 7.88 -21.22 13.30
N SER A 354 8.57 -21.12 14.45
CA SER A 354 8.62 -22.14 15.49
C SER A 354 7.51 -22.01 16.53
N ALA A 355 6.61 -21.04 16.39
CA ALA A 355 5.41 -20.86 17.23
C ALA A 355 4.41 -22.04 17.23
N GLY A 356 4.70 -23.12 16.49
CA GLY A 356 3.98 -24.40 16.54
C GLY A 356 4.76 -25.56 17.17
N SER A 357 5.97 -25.33 17.73
CA SER A 357 6.83 -26.36 18.33
C SER A 357 7.38 -25.86 19.68
N ALA A 358 6.85 -26.39 20.77
CA ALA A 358 7.17 -25.95 22.13
C ALA A 358 8.53 -26.48 22.63
N SER A 359 9.62 -25.98 22.05
CA SER A 359 10.99 -26.35 22.42
C SER A 359 11.93 -25.14 22.36
N ASN A 360 12.46 -24.74 23.52
CA ASN A 360 13.54 -23.75 23.70
C ASN A 360 13.25 -22.33 23.18
N ALA A 361 12.10 -21.74 23.55
CA ALA A 361 11.74 -20.38 23.13
C ALA A 361 12.56 -19.25 23.77
N ASP A 362 13.01 -19.42 25.03
CA ASP A 362 13.74 -18.37 25.78
C ASP A 362 15.26 -18.38 25.56
N MET A 363 15.81 -19.46 24.99
CA MET A 363 17.24 -19.54 24.65
C MET A 363 17.46 -19.09 23.20
N ILE A 364 17.81 -17.82 23.03
CA ILE A 364 18.38 -17.30 21.79
C ILE A 364 19.64 -18.12 21.47
N ALA A 365 19.65 -18.85 20.36
CA ALA A 365 20.75 -19.72 19.99
C ALA A 365 22.03 -18.93 19.65
N ASP A 366 23.21 -19.49 19.97
CA ASP A 366 24.53 -18.86 19.75
C ASP A 366 24.73 -18.37 18.30
N GLU A 367 24.17 -19.09 17.31
CA GLU A 367 24.20 -18.72 15.88
C GLU A 367 23.55 -17.36 15.57
N HIS A 368 22.68 -16.84 16.45
CA HIS A 368 22.09 -15.50 16.29
C HIS A 368 23.00 -14.39 16.83
N PHE A 369 23.99 -14.71 17.66
CA PHE A 369 24.99 -13.75 18.15
C PHE A 369 26.20 -13.57 17.20
N GLU A 370 26.22 -14.25 16.05
CA GLU A 370 27.22 -14.04 15.01
C GLU A 370 27.12 -12.63 14.40
N ARG A 371 28.09 -11.77 14.76
CA ARG A 371 28.13 -10.35 14.37
C ARG A 371 28.25 -10.18 12.84
N GLU A 372 27.31 -9.44 12.25
CA GLU A 372 27.27 -9.19 10.81
C GLU A 372 28.51 -8.40 10.33
N VAL A 373 29.25 -8.99 9.40
CA VAL A 373 30.38 -8.32 8.73
C VAL A 373 29.85 -7.43 7.60
N ILE A 374 29.59 -6.17 7.92
CA ILE A 374 29.23 -5.14 6.92
C ILE A 374 30.50 -4.70 6.18
N GLY A 375 30.46 -4.75 4.85
CA GLY A 375 31.61 -4.45 3.99
C GLY A 375 32.22 -3.06 4.16
N GLU A 376 33.56 -2.97 4.13
CA GLU A 376 34.31 -1.71 4.20
C GLU A 376 33.98 -0.72 3.07
N ALA A 377 33.39 -1.20 1.97
CA ALA A 377 33.03 -0.38 0.82
C ALA A 377 31.73 0.42 1.02
N PHE A 378 30.96 0.16 2.09
CA PHE A 378 29.82 0.98 2.48
C PHE A 378 30.25 2.25 3.25
N PRO A 379 29.62 3.41 3.00
CA PRO A 379 29.85 4.64 3.78
C PRO A 379 29.59 4.44 5.28
N ASP A 380 30.30 5.18 6.13
CA ASP A 380 30.20 5.07 7.60
C ASP A 380 28.77 5.21 8.13
N ILE A 381 27.93 6.03 7.48
CA ILE A 381 26.52 6.22 7.82
C ILE A 381 25.63 4.99 7.56
N MET A 382 26.09 4.02 6.74
CA MET A 382 25.48 2.68 6.57
C MET A 382 26.07 1.63 7.52
N ARG A 383 27.27 1.88 8.06
CA ARG A 383 27.97 0.98 9.00
C ARG A 383 27.77 1.37 10.46
N ALA A 384 27.25 2.56 10.71
CA ALA A 384 26.91 3.06 12.04
C ALA A 384 25.66 2.35 12.59
N ASP A 385 25.76 1.90 13.83
CA ASP A 385 24.66 1.32 14.60
C ASP A 385 24.49 2.11 15.90
N HIS A 386 23.34 2.78 16.05
CA HIS A 386 23.05 3.58 17.23
C HIS A 386 22.98 2.73 18.50
N TYR A 387 22.52 1.48 18.39
CA TYR A 387 22.32 0.60 19.55
C TYR A 387 23.66 0.20 20.17
N ALA A 388 24.55 -0.43 19.38
CA ALA A 388 25.89 -0.80 19.85
C ALA A 388 26.71 0.42 20.33
N GLN A 389 26.71 1.52 19.57
CA GLN A 389 27.49 2.71 19.92
C GLN A 389 27.02 3.42 21.21
N TYR A 390 25.76 3.26 21.61
CA TYR A 390 25.26 3.80 22.89
C TYR A 390 25.48 2.80 24.04
N ALA A 391 25.30 1.49 23.80
CA ALA A 391 25.61 0.45 24.77
C ALA A 391 27.10 0.46 25.18
N GLU A 392 28.03 0.54 24.21
CA GLU A 392 29.48 0.70 24.43
C GLU A 392 29.83 1.97 25.24
N ARG A 393 28.93 2.96 25.30
CA ARG A 393 29.09 4.21 26.05
C ARG A 393 28.28 4.26 27.35
N GLY A 394 27.69 3.14 27.77
CA GLY A 394 26.86 3.06 28.98
C GLY A 394 25.56 3.87 28.93
N LYS A 395 25.00 4.08 27.73
CA LYS A 395 23.74 4.82 27.52
C LYS A 395 22.61 3.87 27.12
N PHE A 396 21.51 3.93 27.86
CA PHE A 396 20.32 3.08 27.67
C PHE A 396 19.10 3.83 27.10
N ASN A 397 19.17 5.15 26.96
CA ASN A 397 18.16 5.95 26.26
C ASN A 397 18.50 5.94 24.76
N PHE A 398 17.63 5.35 23.93
CA PHE A 398 17.87 5.24 22.49
C PHE A 398 16.94 6.13 21.67
N SER A 399 17.47 6.74 20.60
CA SER A 399 16.67 7.53 19.66
C SER A 399 15.91 6.59 18.72
N PHE A 400 14.63 6.35 19.02
CA PHE A 400 13.76 5.56 18.15
C PHE A 400 13.74 6.08 16.70
N PRO A 401 13.65 7.41 16.43
CA PRO A 401 13.70 7.91 15.07
C PRO A 401 14.99 7.55 14.31
N LEU A 402 16.15 7.55 14.99
CA LEU A 402 17.42 7.15 14.40
C LEU A 402 17.49 5.63 14.15
N LEU A 403 17.03 4.80 15.10
CA LEU A 403 16.94 3.35 14.91
C LEU A 403 16.02 2.98 13.74
N ALA A 404 14.86 3.66 13.63
CA ALA A 404 13.93 3.49 12.53
C ALA A 404 14.57 3.86 11.18
N MET A 405 15.33 4.97 11.12
CA MET A 405 16.04 5.36 9.90
C MET A 405 17.16 4.37 9.54
N GLN A 406 17.95 3.89 10.51
CA GLN A 406 18.99 2.88 10.28
C GLN A 406 18.41 1.55 9.74
N PHE A 407 17.29 1.08 10.30
CA PHE A 407 16.60 -0.13 9.84
C PHE A 407 15.96 0.05 8.45
N ALA A 408 15.39 1.21 8.17
CA ALA A 408 14.88 1.57 6.83
C ALA A 408 16.01 1.60 5.80
N LEU A 409 17.17 2.16 6.14
CA LEU A 409 18.34 2.27 5.27
C LEU A 409 18.98 0.92 4.99
N ARG A 410 19.09 0.04 6.00
CA ARG A 410 19.47 -1.37 5.84
C ARG A 410 18.64 -2.02 4.74
N HIS A 411 17.32 -1.98 4.85
CA HIS A 411 16.43 -2.65 3.90
C HIS A 411 16.23 -1.90 2.57
N PHE A 412 16.57 -0.62 2.49
CA PHE A 412 16.52 0.16 1.24
C PHE A 412 17.80 -0.01 0.41
N VAL A 413 18.97 0.23 1.00
CA VAL A 413 20.26 0.20 0.31
C VAL A 413 20.71 -1.23 0.03
N ARG A 414 20.41 -2.17 0.93
CA ARG A 414 20.70 -3.61 0.75
C ARG A 414 19.46 -4.39 0.30
N CYS A 415 18.49 -3.73 -0.34
CA CYS A 415 17.19 -4.33 -0.70
C CYS A 415 17.29 -5.62 -1.53
N THR A 416 18.41 -5.84 -2.23
CA THR A 416 18.64 -7.03 -3.05
C THR A 416 19.26 -8.21 -2.28
N GLU A 417 19.73 -8.00 -1.05
CA GLU A 417 20.11 -9.06 -0.11
C GLU A 417 18.90 -9.71 0.58
N PHE A 418 17.71 -9.09 0.55
CA PHE A 418 16.54 -9.56 1.29
C PHE A 418 15.37 -9.92 0.36
N CYS A 419 14.58 -10.92 0.73
CA CYS A 419 13.30 -11.19 0.09
C CYS A 419 12.31 -10.05 0.39
N LEU A 420 11.67 -9.47 -0.62
CA LEU A 420 10.70 -8.38 -0.43
C LEU A 420 9.35 -8.80 0.20
N VAL A 421 9.17 -10.07 0.55
CA VAL A 421 7.92 -10.59 1.14
C VAL A 421 8.15 -11.14 2.55
N CYS A 422 9.08 -12.07 2.73
CA CYS A 422 9.41 -12.60 4.06
C CYS A 422 10.52 -11.82 4.77
N HIS A 423 11.24 -10.93 4.09
CA HIS A 423 12.37 -10.14 4.61
C HIS A 423 13.54 -10.97 5.16
N ARG A 424 13.57 -12.27 4.89
CA ARG A 424 14.73 -13.13 5.11
C ARG A 424 15.86 -12.74 4.15
N LYS A 425 17.10 -12.74 4.65
CA LYS A 425 18.32 -12.62 3.84
C LYS A 425 18.40 -13.77 2.84
N LEU A 426 18.78 -13.48 1.60
CA LEU A 426 18.88 -14.41 0.50
C LEU A 426 20.30 -15.01 0.44
N ASN A 427 20.41 -16.32 0.29
CA ASN A 427 21.70 -17.03 0.19
C ASN A 427 22.30 -16.89 -1.23
N SER A 428 22.48 -15.65 -1.69
CA SER A 428 23.09 -15.29 -2.97
C SER A 428 24.43 -14.62 -2.72
N GLU A 429 25.51 -15.20 -3.24
CA GLU A 429 26.83 -14.53 -3.30
C GLU A 429 26.85 -13.37 -4.32
N VAL A 430 25.79 -13.17 -5.09
CA VAL A 430 25.73 -12.18 -6.17
C VAL A 430 25.09 -10.88 -5.74
N GLU A 431 25.86 -9.80 -5.81
CA GLU A 431 25.38 -8.41 -5.82
C GLU A 431 24.47 -8.21 -7.04
N ALA A 432 23.17 -8.11 -6.81
CA ALA A 432 22.18 -7.97 -7.87
C ALA A 432 21.51 -6.59 -7.85
N ILE A 433 21.11 -6.10 -9.02
CA ILE A 433 20.60 -4.73 -9.17
C ILE A 433 19.12 -4.57 -8.79
N LYS A 434 18.21 -5.44 -9.22
CA LYS A 434 16.79 -5.37 -8.79
C LYS A 434 16.56 -6.33 -7.62
N PRO A 435 15.73 -5.98 -6.62
CA PRO A 435 15.42 -6.86 -5.50
C PRO A 435 14.47 -8.00 -5.91
N TYR A 436 14.52 -9.10 -5.17
CA TYR A 436 13.82 -10.34 -5.51
C TYR A 436 12.86 -10.81 -4.42
N VAL A 437 12.12 -11.85 -4.78
CA VAL A 437 11.37 -12.71 -3.87
C VAL A 437 12.06 -14.07 -3.86
N CYS A 438 12.17 -14.71 -2.70
CA CYS A 438 12.77 -16.03 -2.59
C CYS A 438 11.92 -17.09 -3.33
N ASP A 439 12.54 -18.23 -3.65
CA ASP A 439 11.86 -19.35 -4.33
C ASP A 439 10.87 -20.13 -3.42
N ASP A 440 10.45 -19.54 -2.28
CA ASP A 440 9.37 -20.06 -1.44
C ASP A 440 8.02 -19.85 -2.14
N SER A 441 7.26 -20.93 -2.31
CA SER A 441 5.94 -20.95 -2.93
C SER A 441 4.95 -19.94 -2.33
N LEU A 442 4.98 -19.71 -1.01
CA LEU A 442 4.08 -18.75 -0.35
C LEU A 442 4.47 -17.32 -0.71
N CYS A 443 5.77 -17.00 -0.66
CA CYS A 443 6.27 -15.67 -1.00
C CYS A 443 6.05 -15.36 -2.49
N LEU A 444 6.28 -16.34 -3.37
CA LEU A 444 6.03 -16.20 -4.81
C LEU A 444 4.54 -15.97 -5.11
N TYR A 445 3.63 -16.69 -4.44
CA TYR A 445 2.18 -16.47 -4.55
C TYR A 445 1.75 -15.10 -4.01
N GLN A 446 2.25 -14.71 -2.83
CA GLN A 446 1.99 -13.40 -2.21
C GLN A 446 2.44 -12.26 -3.14
N TYR A 447 3.59 -12.40 -3.80
CA TYR A 447 4.05 -11.42 -4.79
C TYR A 447 3.16 -11.37 -6.03
N MET A 448 2.98 -12.50 -6.71
CA MET A 448 2.29 -12.57 -8.00
C MET A 448 0.79 -12.27 -7.91
N SER A 449 0.11 -12.85 -6.91
CA SER A 449 -1.35 -12.80 -6.76
C SER A 449 -1.80 -11.63 -5.89
N LEU A 450 -1.13 -11.35 -4.76
CA LEU A 450 -1.54 -10.27 -3.85
C LEU A 450 -0.87 -8.92 -4.18
N GLY A 451 0.22 -8.92 -4.95
CA GLY A 451 0.97 -7.70 -5.29
C GLY A 451 1.97 -7.26 -4.23
N LEU A 452 2.35 -8.16 -3.30
CA LEU A 452 3.32 -7.88 -2.24
C LEU A 452 4.75 -7.99 -2.81
N GLY A 453 5.33 -6.87 -3.23
CA GLY A 453 6.68 -6.82 -3.81
C GLY A 453 6.94 -5.51 -4.57
N PRO A 454 7.83 -5.51 -5.58
CA PRO A 454 8.07 -4.36 -6.43
C PRO A 454 6.79 -3.90 -7.13
N SER A 455 6.50 -2.59 -7.03
CA SER A 455 5.36 -1.95 -7.68
C SER A 455 5.44 -2.07 -9.21
N ILE A 456 4.56 -2.86 -9.84
CA ILE A 456 4.54 -2.97 -11.31
C ILE A 456 4.08 -1.64 -11.96
N GLU A 457 3.29 -0.85 -11.24
CA GLU A 457 2.89 0.50 -11.62
C GLU A 457 4.11 1.41 -11.80
N HIS A 458 5.17 1.23 -10.99
CA HIS A 458 6.42 2.00 -11.08
C HIS A 458 7.29 1.60 -12.31
N GLU A 459 7.23 0.33 -12.75
CA GLU A 459 7.86 -0.11 -14.01
C GLU A 459 7.06 0.39 -15.23
N LEU A 460 5.72 0.30 -15.18
CA LEU A 460 4.81 0.80 -16.23
C LEU A 460 4.95 2.31 -16.46
N ILE A 461 5.14 3.09 -15.38
CA ILE A 461 5.29 4.54 -15.47
C ILE A 461 6.62 4.95 -16.13
N ALA A 462 7.72 4.30 -15.75
CA ALA A 462 9.07 4.76 -16.09
C ALA A 462 9.74 4.03 -17.25
N GLN A 463 9.33 2.79 -17.54
CA GLN A 463 9.85 2.01 -18.66
C GLN A 463 8.74 1.35 -19.49
N PRO A 464 7.77 2.13 -20.01
CA PRO A 464 6.64 1.59 -20.75
C PRO A 464 7.06 0.75 -21.97
N TYR A 465 8.16 1.11 -22.64
CA TYR A 465 8.65 0.36 -23.80
C TYR A 465 9.36 -0.94 -23.39
N THR A 466 9.98 -1.01 -22.21
CA THR A 466 10.50 -2.28 -21.66
C THR A 466 9.36 -3.25 -21.33
N VAL A 467 8.23 -2.76 -20.79
CA VAL A 467 7.07 -3.62 -20.53
C VAL A 467 6.39 -4.07 -21.83
N ASP A 468 6.22 -3.17 -22.82
CA ASP A 468 5.67 -3.49 -24.14
C ASP A 468 6.49 -4.58 -24.86
N LEU A 469 7.82 -4.51 -24.75
CA LEU A 469 8.78 -5.51 -25.23
C LEU A 469 8.56 -6.89 -24.56
N LEU A 470 8.45 -6.94 -23.23
CA LEU A 470 8.24 -8.19 -22.47
C LEU A 470 6.90 -8.86 -22.81
N VAL A 471 5.82 -8.07 -22.88
CA VAL A 471 4.49 -8.55 -23.27
C VAL A 471 4.49 -9.04 -24.73
N SER A 472 5.11 -8.28 -25.64
CA SER A 472 5.22 -8.65 -27.06
C SER A 472 5.98 -9.96 -27.28
N PHE A 473 7.07 -10.20 -26.55
CA PHE A 473 7.79 -11.48 -26.60
C PHE A 473 7.00 -12.63 -25.96
N CYS A 474 6.28 -12.40 -24.85
CA CYS A 474 5.38 -13.41 -24.28
C CYS A 474 4.30 -13.83 -25.29
N TYR A 475 3.61 -12.85 -25.88
CA TYR A 475 2.59 -13.07 -26.89
C TYR A 475 3.15 -13.83 -28.11
N SER A 476 4.31 -13.41 -28.64
CA SER A 476 4.99 -14.06 -29.76
C SER A 476 5.36 -15.53 -29.48
N SER A 477 5.71 -15.85 -28.22
CA SER A 477 6.10 -17.19 -27.80
C SER A 477 4.89 -18.10 -27.57
N ALA A 478 3.83 -17.55 -26.98
CA ALA A 478 2.56 -18.24 -26.75
C ALA A 478 1.84 -18.56 -28.06
N ILE A 479 1.71 -17.60 -28.98
CA ILE A 479 1.02 -17.81 -30.26
C ILE A 479 1.76 -18.81 -31.18
N ALA A 480 3.09 -18.84 -31.10
CA ALA A 480 3.94 -19.81 -31.79
C ALA A 480 4.01 -21.19 -31.09
N ARG A 481 3.24 -21.43 -30.03
CA ARG A 481 3.23 -22.67 -29.23
C ARG A 481 4.59 -23.08 -28.68
N LYS A 482 5.49 -22.12 -28.45
CA LYS A 482 6.88 -22.31 -27.98
C LYS A 482 7.15 -21.79 -26.57
N LEU A 483 6.16 -21.20 -25.90
CA LEU A 483 6.23 -20.86 -24.48
C LEU A 483 6.31 -22.15 -23.64
N LYS A 484 7.31 -22.24 -22.76
CA LYS A 484 7.59 -23.44 -21.93
C LYS A 484 7.15 -23.29 -20.48
N GLU A 485 7.24 -22.08 -19.95
CA GLU A 485 6.88 -21.73 -18.58
C GLU A 485 5.50 -21.07 -18.56
N PHE A 486 4.70 -21.37 -17.53
CA PHE A 486 3.33 -20.89 -17.41
C PHE A 486 3.08 -20.33 -15.99
N PRO A 487 2.14 -19.39 -15.83
CA PRO A 487 1.71 -18.85 -14.52
C PRO A 487 0.86 -19.85 -13.71
N ASP A 488 1.33 -21.09 -13.60
CA ASP A 488 0.68 -22.12 -12.79
C ASP A 488 0.79 -21.80 -11.29
N GLY A 489 -0.28 -22.07 -10.53
CA GLY A 489 -0.40 -21.66 -9.13
C GLY A 489 -1.03 -20.27 -8.90
N LEU A 490 -1.20 -19.44 -9.95
CA LEU A 490 -1.86 -18.12 -9.82
C LEU A 490 -3.40 -18.17 -9.85
N SER A 491 -3.99 -19.37 -9.90
CA SER A 491 -5.46 -19.61 -9.91
C SER A 491 -6.23 -18.78 -10.94
N LEU A 492 -5.64 -18.57 -12.13
CA LEU A 492 -6.22 -17.74 -13.18
C LEU A 492 -7.52 -18.37 -13.71
N ILE A 493 -8.61 -17.62 -13.64
CA ILE A 493 -9.88 -17.98 -14.27
C ILE A 493 -9.94 -17.35 -15.66
N VAL A 494 -10.16 -18.16 -16.68
CA VAL A 494 -10.11 -17.76 -18.09
C VAL A 494 -11.40 -18.12 -18.83
N LEU A 495 -11.60 -17.50 -19.98
CA LEU A 495 -12.67 -17.87 -20.91
C LEU A 495 -12.46 -19.31 -21.42
N PRO A 496 -13.52 -20.13 -21.55
CA PRO A 496 -13.48 -21.41 -22.24
C PRO A 496 -12.87 -21.32 -23.64
N VAL A 497 -11.74 -22.01 -23.82
CA VAL A 497 -11.00 -22.03 -25.08
C VAL A 497 -11.41 -23.23 -25.93
N ASP A 498 -11.85 -23.00 -27.18
CA ASP A 498 -12.03 -24.03 -28.20
C ASP A 498 -10.78 -24.14 -29.09
N PRO A 499 -9.98 -25.22 -28.99
CA PRO A 499 -8.76 -25.39 -29.79
C PRO A 499 -9.03 -25.53 -31.30
N LYS A 500 -10.26 -25.90 -31.71
CA LYS A 500 -10.59 -26.12 -33.12
C LYS A 500 -10.87 -24.81 -33.85
N LYS A 501 -11.49 -23.84 -33.16
CA LYS A 501 -11.74 -22.49 -33.70
C LYS A 501 -10.44 -21.68 -33.82
N TYR A 502 -9.55 -21.78 -32.83
CA TYR A 502 -8.33 -20.97 -32.75
C TYR A 502 -7.08 -21.69 -33.26
N ASN A 503 -7.20 -22.29 -34.44
CA ASN A 503 -6.05 -22.82 -35.17
C ASN A 503 -5.30 -21.67 -35.86
N VAL A 504 -4.24 -21.18 -35.23
CA VAL A 504 -3.16 -20.50 -35.97
C VAL A 504 -2.47 -21.58 -36.80
N ALA A 505 -2.54 -21.47 -38.13
CA ALA A 505 -2.00 -22.49 -39.03
C ALA A 505 -0.49 -22.69 -38.75
N ASP A 506 -0.06 -23.93 -38.52
CA ASP A 506 1.34 -24.29 -38.27
C ASP A 506 2.24 -23.78 -39.42
N PRO A 507 3.12 -22.79 -39.18
CA PRO A 507 3.97 -22.22 -40.23
C PRO A 507 4.92 -23.24 -40.87
N TYR A 508 5.21 -24.36 -40.19
CA TYR A 508 6.14 -25.37 -40.66
C TYR A 508 5.47 -26.46 -41.51
N ALA A 509 4.14 -26.57 -41.50
CA ALA A 509 3.41 -27.60 -42.23
C ALA A 509 3.59 -27.54 -43.77
N TYR A 510 4.02 -26.41 -44.32
CA TYR A 510 4.21 -26.23 -45.77
C TYR A 510 5.61 -26.63 -46.28
N TYR A 511 6.60 -26.80 -45.40
CA TYR A 511 7.94 -27.24 -45.78
C TYR A 511 8.12 -28.73 -45.50
N GLY A 512 8.23 -29.53 -46.55
CA GLY A 512 8.25 -31.00 -46.55
C GLY A 512 9.47 -31.67 -45.92
N TYR A 513 9.98 -31.16 -44.80
CA TYR A 513 11.01 -31.81 -44.00
C TYR A 513 10.44 -33.09 -43.37
N ARG A 514 11.03 -34.24 -43.71
CA ARG A 514 10.78 -35.52 -43.01
C ARG A 514 11.49 -35.56 -41.65
N GLY A 515 11.24 -34.56 -40.81
CA GLY A 515 11.45 -34.65 -39.37
C GLY A 515 10.44 -35.61 -38.74
N ALA A 516 10.74 -36.11 -37.54
CA ALA A 516 9.80 -36.97 -36.83
C ALA A 516 8.49 -36.20 -36.55
N LYS A 517 7.34 -36.87 -36.71
CA LYS A 517 6.08 -36.37 -36.15
C LYS A 517 6.29 -36.10 -34.65
N PRO A 518 5.73 -35.03 -34.09
CA PRO A 518 5.56 -34.92 -32.64
C PRO A 518 4.97 -36.22 -32.12
N ALA A 519 5.51 -36.74 -31.01
CA ALA A 519 4.89 -37.88 -30.34
C ALA A 519 3.44 -37.52 -30.05
N ALA A 520 2.49 -38.39 -30.42
CA ALA A 520 1.08 -38.11 -30.20
C ALA A 520 0.87 -37.93 -28.69
N GLU A 521 0.50 -36.72 -28.27
CA GLU A 521 0.27 -36.44 -26.85
C GLU A 521 -0.73 -37.46 -26.32
N GLY A 522 -0.36 -38.13 -25.23
CA GLY A 522 -1.20 -39.16 -24.63
C GLY A 522 -2.57 -38.57 -24.30
N LYS A 523 -3.63 -39.38 -24.41
CA LYS A 523 -5.01 -38.94 -24.13
C LYS A 523 -5.19 -38.56 -22.65
N THR A 524 -4.71 -37.38 -22.26
CA THR A 524 -5.29 -36.63 -21.14
C THR A 524 -6.76 -36.46 -21.47
N LEU A 525 -7.63 -36.88 -20.56
CA LEU A 525 -9.07 -36.66 -20.70
C LEU A 525 -9.28 -35.14 -20.76
N ASP A 526 -9.77 -34.64 -21.90
CA ASP A 526 -10.36 -33.31 -21.96
C ASP A 526 -11.51 -33.30 -20.94
N GLY A 527 -11.27 -32.68 -19.79
CA GLY A 527 -12.29 -32.47 -18.79
C GLY A 527 -13.37 -31.62 -19.41
N SER A 528 -14.51 -32.23 -19.74
CA SER A 528 -15.63 -31.59 -20.43
C SER A 528 -16.30 -30.55 -19.53
N VAL A 529 -15.65 -29.38 -19.39
CA VAL A 529 -16.27 -28.17 -18.86
C VAL A 529 -17.48 -27.88 -19.75
N ASN A 530 -18.65 -27.69 -19.13
CA ASN A 530 -19.84 -27.30 -19.86
C ASN A 530 -19.66 -25.87 -20.36
N ASN A 531 -19.28 -25.74 -21.63
CA ASN A 531 -19.13 -24.46 -22.34
C ASN A 531 -20.50 -23.87 -22.69
N THR A 532 -21.38 -23.74 -21.68
CA THR A 532 -22.74 -23.22 -21.81
C THR A 532 -22.69 -21.79 -22.34
N ALA A 533 -23.09 -21.63 -23.60
CA ALA A 533 -23.41 -20.33 -24.17
C ALA A 533 -24.88 -20.01 -23.87
N TYR A 534 -25.15 -18.73 -23.60
CA TYR A 534 -26.51 -18.25 -23.30
C TYR A 534 -26.96 -17.27 -24.38
N ASP A 535 -28.06 -17.57 -25.07
CA ASP A 535 -28.65 -16.71 -26.10
C ASP A 535 -29.40 -15.52 -25.48
N VAL A 536 -29.12 -14.32 -25.98
CA VAL A 536 -29.55 -13.03 -25.41
C VAL A 536 -29.76 -11.97 -26.50
N GLY A 537 -30.50 -10.92 -26.19
CA GLY A 537 -30.46 -9.66 -26.93
C GLY A 537 -29.42 -8.73 -26.31
N TYR A 538 -28.61 -8.04 -27.12
CA TYR A 538 -27.63 -7.04 -26.68
C TYR A 538 -27.97 -5.65 -27.23
N ASP A 539 -28.06 -4.64 -26.36
CA ASP A 539 -28.17 -3.23 -26.75
C ASP A 539 -26.82 -2.54 -26.52
N ARG A 540 -26.11 -2.29 -27.63
CA ARG A 540 -24.78 -1.65 -27.63
C ARG A 540 -24.80 -0.17 -27.24
N GLN A 541 -25.95 0.52 -27.32
CA GLN A 541 -26.06 1.92 -26.92
C GLN A 541 -26.22 2.07 -25.41
N LYS A 542 -26.89 1.11 -24.76
CA LYS A 542 -27.11 1.12 -23.31
C LYS A 542 -26.10 0.30 -22.51
N GLY A 543 -25.48 -0.71 -23.12
CA GLY A 543 -24.72 -1.72 -22.38
C GLY A 543 -25.62 -2.69 -21.61
N GLU A 544 -26.76 -3.08 -22.20
CA GLU A 544 -27.72 -4.01 -21.59
C GLU A 544 -27.72 -5.36 -22.33
N LEU A 545 -27.96 -6.45 -21.60
CA LEU A 545 -28.25 -7.79 -22.12
C LEU A 545 -29.60 -8.27 -21.60
N ILE A 546 -30.47 -8.80 -22.48
CA ILE A 546 -31.78 -9.34 -22.11
C ILE A 546 -31.89 -10.83 -22.45
N PHE A 547 -32.33 -11.63 -21.47
CA PHE A 547 -32.65 -13.05 -21.67
C PHE A 547 -34.07 -13.19 -22.22
N PHE A 548 -34.23 -13.34 -23.55
CA PHE A 548 -35.53 -13.52 -24.20
C PHE A 548 -36.28 -14.77 -23.69
N ALA A 549 -35.55 -15.87 -23.47
CA ALA A 549 -36.01 -17.02 -22.71
C ALA A 549 -35.38 -16.93 -21.32
N LYS A 550 -36.12 -16.39 -20.35
CA LYS A 550 -35.65 -16.22 -18.96
C LYS A 550 -35.28 -17.59 -18.34
N PRO A 551 -34.04 -17.80 -17.88
CA PRO A 551 -33.68 -18.93 -17.02
C PRO A 551 -34.23 -18.76 -15.59
N ASP A 552 -34.35 -19.86 -14.84
CA ASP A 552 -34.87 -19.83 -13.47
C ASP A 552 -34.04 -18.95 -12.53
N GLU A 553 -32.70 -19.04 -12.62
CA GLU A 553 -31.73 -18.21 -11.91
C GLU A 553 -30.85 -17.41 -12.88
N CYS A 554 -30.27 -16.29 -12.44
CA CYS A 554 -29.33 -15.53 -13.25
C CYS A 554 -27.99 -16.27 -13.36
N PRO A 555 -27.48 -16.59 -14.56
CA PRO A 555 -26.27 -17.42 -14.73
C PRO A 555 -24.95 -16.65 -14.48
N VAL A 556 -25.02 -15.37 -14.10
CA VAL A 556 -23.89 -14.49 -13.79
C VAL A 556 -24.22 -13.59 -12.61
N ARG A 557 -23.18 -13.03 -11.98
CA ARG A 557 -23.27 -12.08 -10.86
C ARG A 557 -22.62 -10.76 -11.25
N SER A 558 -22.97 -9.68 -10.55
CA SER A 558 -22.22 -8.42 -10.66
C SER A 558 -20.73 -8.66 -10.40
N GLY A 559 -19.90 -8.18 -11.32
CA GLY A 559 -18.46 -8.32 -11.27
C GLY A 559 -17.85 -9.51 -12.03
N ASP A 560 -18.66 -10.44 -12.55
CA ASP A 560 -18.18 -11.52 -13.44
C ASP A 560 -17.67 -10.98 -14.78
N TRP A 561 -16.75 -11.70 -15.42
CA TRP A 561 -16.28 -11.40 -16.78
C TRP A 561 -16.90 -12.35 -17.80
N ILE A 562 -17.34 -11.79 -18.93
CA ILE A 562 -17.98 -12.50 -20.02
C ILE A 562 -17.37 -12.11 -21.38
N VAL A 563 -17.57 -12.96 -22.38
CA VAL A 563 -17.47 -12.59 -23.79
C VAL A 563 -18.85 -12.66 -24.43
N ILE A 564 -19.24 -11.62 -25.17
CA ILE A 564 -20.45 -11.60 -25.99
C ILE A 564 -20.03 -11.77 -27.46
N THR A 565 -20.72 -12.62 -28.18
CA THR A 565 -20.51 -12.89 -29.62
C THR A 565 -21.83 -12.76 -30.36
N SER A 566 -21.85 -12.21 -31.57
CA SER A 566 -23.10 -12.03 -32.34
C SER A 566 -22.87 -12.23 -33.84
N PRO A 567 -23.71 -13.03 -34.54
CA PRO A 567 -23.65 -13.19 -35.99
C PRO A 567 -23.87 -11.87 -36.78
N THR A 568 -24.44 -10.85 -36.15
CA THR A 568 -24.87 -9.60 -36.80
C THR A 568 -24.07 -8.37 -36.40
N ILE A 569 -23.18 -8.47 -35.39
CA ILE A 569 -22.24 -7.38 -35.02
C ILE A 569 -20.93 -7.48 -35.83
N GLY A 570 -20.73 -8.58 -36.56
CA GLY A 570 -19.56 -8.85 -37.38
C GLY A 570 -18.51 -9.70 -36.66
N GLU A 571 -17.33 -9.82 -37.27
CA GLU A 571 -16.23 -10.70 -36.83
C GLU A 571 -15.52 -10.18 -35.57
N HIS A 572 -16.22 -9.91 -34.47
CA HIS A 572 -15.66 -9.38 -33.22
C HIS A 572 -16.25 -10.05 -31.98
N ASP A 573 -15.37 -10.44 -31.07
CA ASP A 573 -15.65 -10.84 -29.70
C ASP A 573 -15.68 -9.60 -28.79
N LEU A 574 -16.72 -9.45 -27.99
CA LEU A 574 -16.91 -8.30 -27.09
C LEU A 574 -16.68 -8.76 -25.64
N HIS A 575 -15.50 -8.47 -25.09
CA HIS A 575 -15.12 -8.88 -23.74
C HIS A 575 -15.48 -7.79 -22.73
N CYS A 576 -16.32 -8.09 -21.73
CA CYS A 576 -16.78 -7.09 -20.76
C CYS A 576 -16.99 -7.69 -19.36
N ARG A 577 -17.17 -6.79 -18.38
CA ARG A 577 -17.54 -7.13 -17.01
C ARG A 577 -19.03 -6.85 -16.78
N VAL A 578 -19.71 -7.73 -16.07
CA VAL A 578 -21.09 -7.53 -15.63
C VAL A 578 -21.14 -6.42 -14.58
N LYS A 579 -21.96 -5.40 -14.81
CA LYS A 579 -22.10 -4.24 -13.93
C LYS A 579 -23.16 -4.50 -12.85
N ASP A 580 -24.39 -4.79 -13.25
CA ASP A 580 -25.49 -5.08 -12.33
C ASP A 580 -26.44 -6.14 -12.90
N THR A 581 -26.95 -6.99 -12.01
CA THR A 581 -27.87 -8.10 -12.29
C THR A 581 -29.24 -7.92 -11.61
N SER A 582 -29.47 -6.82 -10.89
CA SER A 582 -30.67 -6.57 -10.07
C SER A 582 -31.97 -6.49 -10.87
N PHE A 583 -31.90 -6.22 -12.18
CA PHE A 583 -33.05 -6.08 -13.08
C PHE A 583 -33.34 -7.33 -13.95
N PHE A 584 -32.81 -8.50 -13.56
CA PHE A 584 -32.98 -9.78 -14.29
C PHE A 584 -34.47 -10.08 -14.59
N PRO A 585 -34.87 -10.32 -15.87
CA PRO A 585 -34.08 -10.87 -16.98
C PRO A 585 -33.27 -9.88 -17.84
N THR A 586 -33.14 -8.61 -17.44
CA THR A 586 -32.16 -7.69 -18.04
C THR A 586 -30.97 -7.50 -17.10
N ILE A 587 -29.75 -7.58 -17.62
CA ILE A 587 -28.51 -7.30 -16.88
C ILE A 587 -27.75 -6.18 -17.59
N SER A 588 -26.96 -5.40 -16.86
CA SER A 588 -26.09 -4.37 -17.43
C SER A 588 -24.62 -4.78 -17.41
N VAL A 589 -23.85 -4.30 -18.40
CA VAL A 589 -22.41 -4.57 -18.56
C VAL A 589 -21.65 -3.26 -18.71
N TYR A 590 -20.36 -3.27 -18.34
CA TYR A 590 -19.44 -2.20 -18.68
C TYR A 590 -19.12 -2.19 -20.19
N GLN A 591 -18.58 -1.07 -20.69
CA GLN A 591 -18.21 -0.91 -22.11
C GLN A 591 -17.27 -2.05 -22.56
N PRO A 592 -17.63 -2.84 -23.59
CA PRO A 592 -16.79 -3.97 -24.00
C PRO A 592 -15.47 -3.59 -24.67
N ILE A 593 -14.50 -4.47 -24.51
CA ILE A 593 -13.24 -4.52 -25.25
C ILE A 593 -13.51 -5.33 -26.52
N GLU A 594 -13.38 -4.71 -27.69
CA GLU A 594 -13.74 -5.31 -28.98
C GLU A 594 -12.49 -5.94 -29.63
N LEU A 595 -12.50 -7.27 -29.81
CA LEU A 595 -11.38 -8.04 -30.38
C LEU A 595 -11.80 -8.77 -31.65
N PRO A 596 -11.04 -8.72 -32.76
CA PRO A 596 -11.44 -9.38 -34.01
C PRO A 596 -11.37 -10.92 -33.91
N GLN A 597 -12.40 -11.59 -34.41
CA GLN A 597 -12.52 -13.04 -34.43
C GLN A 597 -11.59 -13.66 -35.49
N GLN A 598 -10.66 -14.50 -35.06
CA GLN A 598 -9.75 -15.23 -35.95
C GLN A 598 -10.42 -16.48 -36.55
N HIS A 599 -11.47 -16.30 -37.34
CA HIS A 599 -12.02 -17.39 -38.16
C HIS A 599 -11.04 -17.74 -39.30
N GLN A 600 -10.56 -18.99 -39.33
CA GLN A 600 -10.18 -19.57 -40.62
C GLN A 600 -11.46 -19.86 -41.40
N SER A 601 -11.53 -19.41 -42.65
CA SER A 601 -12.50 -19.92 -43.60
C SER A 601 -12.15 -21.36 -43.97
N ASP A 602 -13.13 -22.26 -43.87
CA ASP A 602 -13.00 -23.62 -44.42
C ASP A 602 -12.76 -23.55 -45.95
N ASP A 603 -11.81 -24.37 -46.40
CA ASP A 603 -11.32 -24.60 -47.77
C ASP A 603 -11.92 -23.71 -48.90
N PRO A 604 -11.14 -22.79 -49.51
CA PRO A 604 -11.61 -21.94 -50.61
C PRO A 604 -11.99 -22.71 -51.89
N ASN A 605 -11.76 -24.02 -51.98
CA ASN A 605 -12.22 -24.87 -53.08
C ASN A 605 -13.59 -25.54 -52.81
N ALA A 606 -14.18 -25.41 -51.61
CA ALA A 606 -15.42 -26.08 -51.22
C ALA A 606 -16.72 -25.47 -51.81
N LEU A 607 -16.65 -24.82 -52.98
CA LEU A 607 -17.80 -24.28 -53.71
C LEU A 607 -18.63 -25.40 -54.35
N ASN A 608 -19.55 -25.99 -53.57
CA ASN A 608 -20.59 -26.90 -54.07
C ASN A 608 -21.86 -26.10 -54.47
N PRO A 609 -22.14 -25.87 -55.77
CA PRO A 609 -23.16 -24.89 -56.20
C PRO A 609 -24.62 -25.31 -55.97
N ASN A 610 -24.87 -26.52 -55.47
CA ASN A 610 -26.21 -27.13 -55.40
C ASN A 610 -26.77 -27.30 -53.98
N ALA A 611 -26.13 -26.74 -52.96
CA ALA A 611 -26.69 -26.69 -51.61
C ALA A 611 -27.85 -25.68 -51.54
N ARG A 612 -29.09 -26.16 -51.69
CA ARG A 612 -30.29 -25.34 -51.46
C ARG A 612 -30.28 -24.81 -50.01
N PRO A 613 -30.55 -23.50 -49.77
CA PRO A 613 -30.78 -23.02 -48.42
C PRO A 613 -32.05 -23.69 -47.86
N GLN A 614 -31.90 -24.49 -46.82
CA GLN A 614 -33.03 -24.98 -46.04
C GLN A 614 -33.47 -23.85 -45.11
N THR A 615 -34.66 -23.29 -45.35
CA THR A 615 -35.26 -22.32 -44.44
C THR A 615 -35.53 -22.98 -43.08
N PRO A 616 -35.04 -22.41 -41.96
CA PRO A 616 -35.44 -22.86 -40.63
C PRO A 616 -36.97 -22.82 -40.47
N ALA A 617 -37.53 -23.82 -39.80
CA ALA A 617 -38.97 -23.91 -39.62
C ALA A 617 -39.50 -22.77 -38.74
N SER A 618 -40.60 -22.13 -39.17
CA SER A 618 -41.24 -21.08 -38.39
C SER A 618 -41.94 -21.67 -37.17
N THR A 619 -41.43 -21.37 -35.97
CA THR A 619 -42.13 -21.56 -34.69
C THR A 619 -42.62 -20.21 -34.19
N THR A 620 -43.92 -19.96 -34.30
CA THR A 620 -44.56 -18.68 -33.96
C THR A 620 -44.76 -18.48 -32.45
N PRO A 621 -44.27 -17.37 -31.85
CA PRO A 621 -44.70 -16.92 -30.53
C PRO A 621 -45.95 -16.03 -30.64
N ASN A 622 -47.06 -16.43 -30.03
CA ASN A 622 -48.24 -15.57 -29.89
C ASN A 622 -48.16 -14.71 -28.62
N SER A 623 -47.84 -13.42 -28.76
CA SER A 623 -48.25 -12.35 -27.81
C SER A 623 -47.94 -10.96 -28.38
N PRO A 624 -48.84 -9.96 -28.28
CA PRO A 624 -48.58 -8.61 -28.75
C PRO A 624 -47.89 -7.75 -27.68
N ALA A 625 -46.61 -7.43 -27.87
CA ALA A 625 -45.89 -6.44 -27.07
C ALA A 625 -45.13 -5.45 -27.99
N VAL A 626 -45.07 -4.19 -27.56
CA VAL A 626 -44.64 -3.01 -28.35
C VAL A 626 -43.22 -3.16 -28.93
N PRO A 627 -42.99 -2.91 -30.24
CA PRO A 627 -41.66 -2.89 -30.83
C PRO A 627 -40.94 -1.55 -30.58
N SER A 628 -40.06 -1.49 -29.57
CA SER A 628 -39.26 -0.28 -29.27
C SER A 628 -37.92 -0.60 -28.60
N SER A 629 -36.96 -1.14 -29.35
CA SER A 629 -35.65 -1.55 -28.79
C SER A 629 -34.60 -1.86 -29.85
N ASN A 630 -33.34 -1.50 -29.58
CA ASN A 630 -32.20 -1.74 -30.46
C ASN A 630 -31.50 -3.09 -30.20
N TRP A 631 -32.21 -4.10 -29.68
CA TRP A 631 -31.64 -5.40 -29.33
C TRP A 631 -31.10 -6.14 -30.57
N VAL A 632 -29.83 -6.54 -30.51
CA VAL A 632 -29.17 -7.40 -31.51
C VAL A 632 -29.05 -8.81 -30.94
N GLN A 633 -29.40 -9.84 -31.71
CA GLN A 633 -29.26 -11.24 -31.28
C GLN A 633 -27.77 -11.59 -31.06
N ALA A 634 -27.45 -12.10 -29.87
CA ALA A 634 -26.12 -12.46 -29.45
C ALA A 634 -26.15 -13.73 -28.56
N SER A 635 -24.98 -14.30 -28.30
CA SER A 635 -24.77 -15.30 -27.27
C SER A 635 -23.56 -14.93 -26.42
N PHE A 636 -23.55 -15.23 -25.12
CA PHE A 636 -22.39 -14.98 -24.27
C PHE A 636 -21.88 -16.22 -23.53
N GLN A 637 -20.61 -16.19 -23.13
CA GLN A 637 -19.94 -17.19 -22.31
C GLN A 637 -19.21 -16.52 -21.14
N VAL A 638 -19.15 -17.22 -19.99
CA VAL A 638 -18.53 -16.72 -18.75
C VAL A 638 -17.07 -17.16 -18.64
N TYR A 639 -16.22 -16.32 -18.06
CA TYR A 639 -14.87 -16.71 -17.64
C TYR A 639 -14.99 -17.67 -16.43
N ASN A 640 -14.93 -18.97 -16.68
CA ASN A 640 -15.11 -20.01 -15.65
C ASN A 640 -14.12 -21.18 -15.75
N GLN A 641 -13.19 -21.16 -16.69
CA GLN A 641 -12.22 -22.23 -16.89
C GLN A 641 -10.96 -22.00 -16.04
N ASP A 642 -10.56 -23.02 -15.28
CA ASP A 642 -9.31 -23.00 -14.51
C ASP A 642 -8.10 -23.19 -15.45
N PHE A 643 -7.25 -22.18 -15.52
CA PHE A 643 -6.04 -22.19 -16.34
C PHE A 643 -5.09 -23.36 -16.02
N GLY A 644 -4.96 -23.74 -14.74
CA GLY A 644 -4.04 -24.80 -14.31
C GLY A 644 -4.37 -26.16 -14.92
N LYS A 645 -5.66 -26.41 -15.21
CA LYS A 645 -6.20 -27.65 -15.79
C LYS A 645 -6.09 -27.75 -17.32
N LEU A 646 -5.61 -26.69 -18.00
CA LEU A 646 -5.46 -26.69 -19.46
C LEU A 646 -4.22 -27.48 -19.94
N SER A 647 -4.31 -28.04 -21.14
CA SER A 647 -3.11 -28.51 -21.88
C SER A 647 -2.18 -27.34 -22.21
N GLN A 648 -0.90 -27.60 -22.53
CA GLN A 648 0.06 -26.54 -22.88
C GLN A 648 -0.43 -25.66 -24.05
N ASN A 649 -1.10 -26.29 -25.03
CA ASN A 649 -1.75 -25.61 -26.14
C ASN A 649 -2.95 -24.76 -25.71
N GLY A 650 -3.76 -25.24 -24.75
CA GLY A 650 -4.80 -24.44 -24.10
C GLY A 650 -4.21 -23.23 -23.36
N LYS A 651 -3.22 -23.45 -22.49
CA LYS A 651 -2.54 -22.39 -21.71
C LYS A 651 -1.97 -21.29 -22.59
N CYS A 652 -1.24 -21.66 -23.66
CA CYS A 652 -0.72 -20.71 -24.64
C CYS A 652 -1.82 -19.85 -25.28
N LEU A 653 -2.99 -20.43 -25.55
CA LEU A 653 -4.10 -19.74 -26.20
C LEU A 653 -4.87 -18.82 -25.24
N SER A 654 -5.10 -19.26 -24.00
CA SER A 654 -5.63 -18.40 -22.93
C SER A 654 -4.71 -17.21 -22.66
N ILE A 655 -3.38 -17.40 -22.69
CA ILE A 655 -2.39 -16.32 -22.59
C ILE A 655 -2.57 -15.32 -23.74
N CYS A 656 -2.65 -15.76 -25.00
CA CYS A 656 -2.91 -14.85 -26.13
C CYS A 656 -4.19 -14.01 -25.91
N ARG A 657 -5.31 -14.65 -25.57
CA ARG A 657 -6.60 -13.97 -25.34
C ARG A 657 -6.55 -12.97 -24.18
N LEU A 658 -5.93 -13.33 -23.06
CA LEU A 658 -5.76 -12.40 -21.93
C LEU A 658 -4.92 -11.18 -22.33
N LEU A 659 -3.81 -11.39 -23.07
CA LEU A 659 -2.97 -10.28 -23.55
C LEU A 659 -3.67 -9.43 -24.62
N GLU A 660 -4.51 -10.00 -25.48
CA GLU A 660 -5.35 -9.25 -26.42
C GLU A 660 -6.29 -8.28 -25.69
N THR A 661 -6.85 -8.66 -24.54
CA THR A 661 -7.72 -7.76 -23.75
C THR A 661 -6.98 -6.59 -23.08
N LEU A 662 -5.67 -6.71 -22.81
CA LEU A 662 -4.90 -5.66 -22.12
C LEU A 662 -4.83 -4.36 -22.93
N PRO A 663 -5.03 -3.18 -22.32
CA PRO A 663 -4.75 -1.90 -22.97
C PRO A 663 -3.25 -1.74 -23.33
N PRO A 664 -2.92 -0.86 -24.31
CA PRO A 664 -1.53 -0.46 -24.57
C PRO A 664 -0.84 0.04 -23.31
N VAL A 665 0.47 -0.20 -23.18
CA VAL A 665 1.23 0.15 -21.97
C VAL A 665 1.19 1.66 -21.67
N LEU A 666 1.22 2.48 -22.72
CA LEU A 666 1.10 3.94 -22.58
C LEU A 666 -0.28 4.36 -22.03
N GLU A 667 -1.36 3.63 -22.32
CA GLU A 667 -2.70 3.87 -21.77
C GLU A 667 -2.73 3.52 -20.27
N MET A 668 -2.09 2.43 -19.85
CA MET A 668 -1.94 2.05 -18.42
C MET A 668 -1.13 3.09 -17.63
N ARG A 669 -0.01 3.57 -18.17
CA ARG A 669 0.76 4.69 -17.58
C ARG A 669 -0.09 5.95 -17.46
N ASP A 670 -0.83 6.29 -18.51
CA ASP A 670 -1.64 7.50 -18.55
C ASP A 670 -2.81 7.43 -17.55
N TYR A 671 -3.42 6.26 -17.32
CA TYR A 671 -4.39 6.03 -16.23
C TYR A 671 -3.74 6.25 -14.85
N LEU A 672 -2.61 5.59 -14.59
CA LEU A 672 -1.90 5.68 -13.30
C LEU A 672 -1.46 7.12 -12.96
N THR A 673 -1.06 7.90 -13.97
CA THR A 673 -0.62 9.30 -13.78
C THR A 673 -1.78 10.30 -13.70
N LYS A 674 -2.88 10.11 -14.46
CA LYS A 674 -4.00 11.08 -14.49
C LYS A 674 -5.02 10.87 -13.36
N THR A 675 -5.32 9.63 -12.99
CA THR A 675 -6.41 9.33 -12.05
C THR A 675 -5.99 9.46 -10.57
N ASN A 676 -4.70 9.69 -10.28
CA ASN A 676 -4.12 9.60 -8.92
C ASN A 676 -4.50 8.25 -8.23
N SER A 677 -4.67 7.19 -9.03
CA SER A 677 -4.99 5.83 -8.58
C SER A 677 -3.69 5.03 -8.47
N ALA A 678 -3.39 4.52 -7.27
CA ALA A 678 -2.08 3.93 -6.94
C ALA A 678 -1.94 2.42 -7.27
N ASP A 679 -2.89 1.83 -8.01
CA ASP A 679 -2.89 0.42 -8.37
C ASP A 679 -3.75 0.16 -9.63
N LEU A 680 -3.27 -0.68 -10.55
CA LEU A 680 -4.09 -1.11 -11.70
C LEU A 680 -5.25 -2.02 -11.29
N LYS A 681 -5.21 -2.64 -10.10
CA LYS A 681 -6.32 -3.44 -9.55
C LYS A 681 -7.64 -2.67 -9.46
N ASN A 682 -7.58 -1.34 -9.40
CA ASN A 682 -8.76 -0.47 -9.34
C ASN A 682 -9.44 -0.26 -10.71
N TRP A 683 -8.78 -0.59 -11.82
CA TRP A 683 -9.33 -0.38 -13.17
C TRP A 683 -10.20 -1.56 -13.65
N ILE A 684 -11.14 -1.93 -12.77
CA ILE A 684 -11.91 -3.19 -12.78
C ILE A 684 -12.83 -3.35 -13.99
N GLU A 685 -13.18 -2.26 -14.67
CA GLU A 685 -14.00 -2.25 -15.89
C GLU A 685 -13.18 -2.45 -17.17
N ARG A 686 -11.86 -2.19 -17.14
CA ARG A 686 -10.97 -2.22 -18.31
C ARG A 686 -10.00 -3.40 -18.33
N ILE A 687 -9.59 -3.90 -17.16
CA ILE A 687 -8.59 -4.97 -17.03
C ILE A 687 -9.17 -6.08 -16.16
N CYS A 688 -9.28 -7.30 -16.70
CA CYS A 688 -9.74 -8.45 -15.91
C CYS A 688 -8.64 -8.94 -14.95
N PRO A 689 -8.99 -9.45 -13.75
CA PRO A 689 -8.00 -9.86 -12.74
C PRO A 689 -6.95 -10.85 -13.29
N SER A 690 -7.38 -11.81 -14.10
CA SER A 690 -6.49 -12.81 -14.71
C SER A 690 -5.49 -12.19 -15.70
N ALA A 691 -5.86 -11.14 -16.44
CA ALA A 691 -4.96 -10.43 -17.34
C ALA A 691 -3.98 -9.53 -16.56
N LEU A 692 -4.40 -8.92 -15.45
CA LEU A 692 -3.52 -8.18 -14.55
C LEU A 692 -2.51 -9.11 -13.87
N SER A 693 -2.94 -10.28 -13.39
CA SER A 693 -2.05 -11.30 -12.81
C SER A 693 -1.07 -11.88 -13.84
N LEU A 694 -1.51 -12.06 -15.09
CA LEU A 694 -0.62 -12.45 -16.20
C LEU A 694 0.41 -11.35 -16.52
N LEU A 695 0.00 -10.08 -16.53
CA LEU A 695 0.92 -8.94 -16.72
C LEU A 695 1.96 -8.86 -15.58
N ARG A 696 1.50 -9.02 -14.32
CA ARG A 696 2.39 -9.14 -13.15
C ARG A 696 3.39 -10.26 -13.35
N TRP A 697 2.96 -11.47 -13.71
CA TRP A 697 3.85 -12.61 -13.97
C TRP A 697 4.87 -12.34 -15.08
N ILE A 698 4.47 -11.74 -16.21
CA ILE A 698 5.39 -11.44 -17.34
C ILE A 698 6.56 -10.55 -16.90
N ILE A 699 6.27 -9.50 -16.11
CA ILE A 699 7.24 -8.54 -15.59
C ILE A 699 8.07 -9.19 -14.48
N ALA A 700 7.42 -9.75 -13.46
CA ALA A 700 8.02 -10.30 -12.25
C ALA A 700 8.97 -11.49 -12.51
N SER A 701 8.68 -12.32 -13.50
CA SER A 701 9.56 -13.43 -13.92
C SER A 701 10.82 -12.98 -14.66
N ASN A 702 11.00 -11.68 -14.96
CA ASN A 702 12.19 -11.20 -15.64
C ASN A 702 13.29 -10.85 -14.63
N ARG A 703 14.18 -11.81 -14.34
CA ARG A 703 15.33 -11.61 -13.45
C ARG A 703 16.41 -10.66 -14.03
N SER A 704 16.36 -10.34 -15.33
CA SER A 704 17.31 -9.45 -16.03
C SER A 704 16.91 -7.96 -15.96
N CYS A 705 17.85 -7.09 -15.59
CA CYS A 705 17.63 -5.64 -15.53
C CYS A 705 17.79 -4.98 -16.91
N ILE A 706 16.71 -5.00 -17.69
CA ILE A 706 16.62 -4.32 -18.99
C ILE A 706 16.25 -2.84 -18.79
N MET A 707 16.90 -1.95 -19.53
CA MET A 707 16.69 -0.50 -19.56
C MET A 707 16.31 -0.06 -20.99
N GLN A 708 15.25 0.72 -21.15
CA GLN A 708 14.97 1.39 -22.43
C GLN A 708 16.01 2.49 -22.69
N VAL A 709 16.58 2.54 -23.91
CA VAL A 709 17.55 3.58 -24.33
C VAL A 709 16.87 4.67 -25.18
N ASP A 710 15.76 4.33 -25.83
CA ASP A 710 14.99 5.15 -26.76
C ASP A 710 13.53 5.33 -26.31
N GLY A 711 12.78 6.13 -27.07
CA GLY A 711 11.34 6.34 -26.90
C GLY A 711 11.02 7.80 -26.58
N ASP A 712 11.38 8.23 -25.37
CA ASP A 712 10.98 9.53 -24.81
C ASP A 712 12.02 10.65 -25.06
N ALA A 713 12.53 10.73 -26.30
CA ALA A 713 13.49 11.77 -26.70
C ALA A 713 12.83 13.16 -26.77
N ALA A 714 13.01 13.92 -25.68
CA ALA A 714 12.81 15.36 -25.47
C ALA A 714 11.64 16.03 -26.21
N VAL A 715 10.69 16.57 -25.43
CA VAL A 715 9.87 17.70 -25.89
C VAL A 715 10.81 18.86 -26.24
N ASN A 716 10.64 19.44 -27.42
CA ASN A 716 11.53 20.46 -27.97
C ASN A 716 11.65 21.67 -27.01
N GLU A 717 12.87 22.19 -26.84
CA GLU A 717 13.13 23.39 -26.02
C GLU A 717 12.40 24.66 -26.54
N ASN A 718 11.88 24.61 -27.76
CA ASN A 718 11.17 25.71 -28.43
C ASN A 718 9.63 25.62 -28.37
N SER A 719 9.04 24.69 -27.62
CA SER A 719 7.59 24.67 -27.36
C SER A 719 7.30 24.80 -25.87
N GLY A 720 6.66 25.90 -25.46
CA GLY A 720 6.36 26.24 -24.06
C GLY A 720 5.27 25.38 -23.38
N SER A 721 4.98 24.19 -23.90
CA SER A 721 4.15 23.20 -23.22
C SER A 721 4.90 22.60 -22.03
N LYS A 722 4.23 22.46 -20.87
CA LYS A 722 4.79 21.79 -19.69
C LYS A 722 5.31 20.40 -20.08
N LYS A 723 6.52 20.05 -19.64
CA LYS A 723 7.06 18.69 -19.85
C LYS A 723 6.18 17.67 -19.13
N PRO A 724 5.77 16.55 -19.76
CA PRO A 724 5.28 15.40 -19.00
C PRO A 724 6.43 14.92 -18.10
N VAL A 725 6.11 14.49 -16.87
CA VAL A 725 7.12 14.18 -15.85
C VAL A 725 7.73 12.79 -16.06
N THR A 726 8.52 12.65 -17.13
CA THR A 726 9.59 11.65 -17.17
C THR A 726 10.67 12.11 -16.18
N VAL A 727 10.75 11.44 -15.03
CA VAL A 727 11.44 11.97 -13.82
C VAL A 727 12.96 12.18 -14.01
N PHE A 728 13.59 11.54 -15.01
CA PHE A 728 15.06 11.48 -15.15
C PHE A 728 15.59 12.16 -16.41
N SER A 729 16.58 13.04 -16.24
CA SER A 729 17.11 13.91 -17.32
C SER A 729 18.45 13.43 -17.94
N LYS A 730 19.00 12.28 -17.54
CA LYS A 730 20.19 11.68 -18.18
C LYS A 730 19.73 10.79 -19.33
N SER A 731 20.06 11.14 -20.57
CA SER A 731 19.89 10.26 -21.73
C SER A 731 20.80 9.03 -21.63
N GLN A 732 20.24 7.86 -21.90
CA GLN A 732 21.01 6.61 -21.95
C GLN A 732 21.99 6.61 -23.14
N GLU A 733 23.21 6.13 -22.94
CA GLU A 733 24.21 6.08 -24.01
C GLU A 733 23.82 5.01 -25.06
N ARG A 734 23.40 5.44 -26.25
CA ARG A 734 23.20 4.58 -27.42
C ARG A 734 24.51 3.92 -27.85
N CYS A 735 24.40 2.68 -28.28
CA CYS A 735 25.45 1.99 -29.03
C CYS A 735 25.44 2.48 -30.48
N TYR A 736 26.60 2.89 -30.99
CA TYR A 736 26.74 3.39 -32.35
C TYR A 736 26.91 2.25 -33.38
N GLY A 737 26.53 2.52 -34.63
CA GLY A 737 26.64 1.58 -35.76
C GLY A 737 25.35 0.79 -36.02
N MET A 738 24.26 1.17 -35.33
CA MET A 738 22.94 0.54 -35.39
C MET A 738 21.86 1.61 -35.56
N LYS A 739 21.99 2.37 -36.65
CA LYS A 739 20.96 3.31 -37.15
C LYS A 739 19.64 2.57 -37.37
N ASP A 740 18.51 3.28 -37.17
CA ASP A 740 17.14 2.82 -37.44
C ASP A 740 16.64 1.62 -36.61
N TYR A 741 17.41 1.16 -35.61
CA TYR A 741 16.95 0.22 -34.57
C TYR A 741 16.71 0.94 -33.25
N MET A 742 15.63 0.55 -32.56
CA MET A 742 15.38 0.88 -31.16
C MET A 742 16.30 0.04 -30.27
N GLN A 743 16.86 0.62 -29.23
CA GLN A 743 17.86 -0.01 -28.37
C GLN A 743 17.32 -0.23 -26.95
N PHE A 744 17.59 -1.42 -26.43
CA PHE A 744 17.40 -1.80 -25.04
C PHE A 744 18.73 -2.31 -24.51
N ARG A 745 19.09 -1.91 -23.29
CA ARG A 745 20.37 -2.24 -22.65
C ARG A 745 20.14 -3.17 -21.47
N PHE A 746 20.95 -4.20 -21.34
CA PHE A 746 21.00 -5.02 -20.15
C PHE A 746 21.99 -4.36 -19.18
N ALA A 747 21.48 -3.68 -18.15
CA ALA A 747 22.32 -3.15 -17.08
C ALA A 747 22.97 -4.28 -16.27
N MET A 748 22.25 -5.40 -16.15
CA MET A 748 22.68 -6.69 -15.63
C MET A 748 21.77 -7.77 -16.23
N GLY A 749 22.31 -8.96 -16.53
CA GLY A 749 21.48 -10.13 -16.87
C GLY A 749 20.83 -10.77 -15.64
N ALA A 750 20.52 -12.07 -15.69
CA ALA A 750 20.27 -12.84 -14.48
C ALA A 750 21.54 -12.84 -13.60
N PRO A 751 21.44 -12.59 -12.27
CA PRO A 751 22.63 -12.37 -11.43
C PRO A 751 23.58 -13.58 -11.39
N ASP A 752 23.02 -14.78 -11.19
CA ASP A 752 23.76 -16.04 -11.16
C ASP A 752 24.60 -16.25 -12.43
N LYS A 753 24.07 -15.83 -13.58
CA LYS A 753 24.77 -15.90 -14.86
C LYS A 753 25.82 -14.80 -15.03
N GLU A 754 25.55 -13.58 -14.57
CA GLU A 754 26.55 -12.50 -14.58
C GLU A 754 27.77 -12.88 -13.70
N GLN A 755 27.56 -13.51 -12.54
CA GLN A 755 28.65 -13.99 -11.67
C GLN A 755 29.49 -15.08 -12.37
N ARG A 756 28.84 -16.11 -12.94
CA ARG A 756 29.55 -17.18 -13.69
C ARG A 756 30.34 -16.60 -14.86
N PHE A 757 29.75 -15.67 -15.61
CA PHE A 757 30.44 -14.96 -16.70
C PHE A 757 31.67 -14.17 -16.23
N ILE A 758 31.56 -13.38 -15.16
CA ILE A 758 32.69 -12.61 -14.61
C ILE A 758 33.82 -13.54 -14.12
N ASN A 759 33.47 -14.68 -13.52
CA ASN A 759 34.44 -15.68 -13.07
C ASN A 759 35.18 -16.32 -14.26
N GLU A 760 34.47 -16.74 -15.30
CA GLU A 760 35.06 -17.31 -16.52
C GLU A 760 35.92 -16.30 -17.30
N VAL A 761 35.45 -15.05 -17.41
CA VAL A 761 36.25 -13.94 -17.98
C VAL A 761 37.54 -13.78 -17.19
N ARG A 762 37.52 -13.74 -15.86
CA ARG A 762 38.72 -13.60 -15.02
C ARG A 762 39.67 -14.79 -15.20
N ALA A 763 39.17 -16.01 -15.01
CA ALA A 763 39.95 -17.23 -15.10
C ALA A 763 40.64 -17.39 -16.46
N THR A 764 39.92 -17.15 -17.56
CA THR A 764 40.50 -17.22 -18.91
C THR A 764 41.45 -16.03 -19.21
N THR A 765 41.15 -14.84 -18.70
CA THR A 765 41.99 -13.64 -18.86
C THR A 765 43.36 -13.77 -18.22
N ASP A 766 43.44 -14.41 -17.05
CA ASP A 766 44.71 -14.64 -16.36
C ASP A 766 45.42 -15.90 -16.88
N ARG A 767 44.68 -16.94 -17.28
CA ARG A 767 45.21 -18.15 -17.95
C ARG A 767 45.86 -17.88 -19.31
N LEU A 768 45.28 -16.97 -20.11
CA LEU A 768 45.75 -16.63 -21.46
C LEU A 768 46.50 -15.29 -21.55
N GLY A 769 46.65 -14.56 -20.44
CA GLY A 769 47.37 -13.28 -20.41
C GLY A 769 46.75 -12.18 -21.26
N LEU A 770 45.41 -12.18 -21.42
CA LEU A 770 44.71 -11.35 -22.40
C LEU A 770 44.84 -9.84 -22.12
N GLN A 771 45.09 -9.05 -23.16
CA GLN A 771 44.97 -7.58 -23.08
C GLN A 771 43.49 -7.14 -23.09
N TYR A 772 42.68 -7.79 -23.93
CA TYR A 772 41.24 -7.56 -24.07
C TYR A 772 40.50 -8.82 -23.55
N PRO A 773 39.90 -8.78 -22.35
CA PRO A 773 39.24 -9.94 -21.73
C PRO A 773 38.10 -10.55 -22.55
N THR A 774 37.37 -9.70 -23.27
CA THR A 774 36.14 -10.05 -23.99
C THR A 774 36.11 -9.48 -25.40
N ILE A 775 35.28 -10.08 -26.25
CA ILE A 775 34.96 -9.65 -27.62
C ILE A 775 33.44 -9.58 -27.78
N PHE A 776 32.98 -8.88 -28.81
CA PHE A 776 31.55 -8.68 -29.06
C PHE A 776 31.09 -9.32 -30.36
N ALA A 777 29.92 -9.97 -30.34
CA ALA A 777 29.37 -10.62 -31.53
C ALA A 777 27.83 -10.65 -31.52
N TRP A 778 27.27 -10.73 -32.73
CA TRP A 778 25.83 -10.65 -32.98
C TRP A 778 25.14 -12.00 -32.88
N HIS A 779 23.98 -12.06 -32.24
CA HIS A 779 23.07 -13.20 -32.32
C HIS A 779 21.68 -12.74 -32.81
N GLY A 780 21.09 -13.50 -33.73
CA GLY A 780 19.75 -13.28 -34.26
C GLY A 780 18.90 -14.54 -34.15
N SER A 781 17.63 -14.37 -33.80
CA SER A 781 16.70 -15.46 -33.52
C SER A 781 15.26 -15.00 -33.74
N PRO A 782 14.32 -15.89 -34.16
CA PRO A 782 12.91 -15.55 -34.28
C PRO A 782 12.28 -15.01 -32.98
N LEU A 783 11.28 -14.13 -33.12
CA LEU A 783 10.60 -13.43 -32.02
C LEU A 783 10.11 -14.35 -30.89
N HIS A 784 9.62 -15.55 -31.24
CA HIS A 784 9.08 -16.55 -30.32
C HIS A 784 10.10 -17.24 -29.41
N ASN A 785 11.41 -17.00 -29.58
CA ASN A 785 12.43 -17.51 -28.66
C ASN A 785 12.82 -16.46 -27.61
N TRP A 786 12.59 -15.16 -27.86
CA TRP A 786 13.18 -14.10 -27.04
C TRP A 786 12.66 -14.04 -25.61
N HIS A 787 11.42 -14.49 -25.37
CA HIS A 787 10.88 -14.63 -24.01
C HIS A 787 11.74 -15.56 -23.13
N MET A 788 12.29 -16.64 -23.69
CA MET A 788 13.21 -17.52 -22.96
C MET A 788 14.63 -16.96 -22.96
N ILE A 789 15.11 -16.38 -24.07
CA ILE A 789 16.49 -15.87 -24.19
C ILE A 789 16.79 -14.76 -23.16
N ILE A 790 15.83 -13.90 -22.84
CA ILE A 790 16.04 -12.83 -21.83
C ILE A 790 15.98 -13.33 -20.37
N ARG A 791 15.50 -14.56 -20.15
CA ARG A 791 15.34 -15.21 -18.84
C ARG A 791 16.45 -16.24 -18.57
N GLU A 792 16.62 -17.23 -19.44
CA GLU A 792 17.67 -18.27 -19.36
C GLU A 792 19.03 -17.80 -19.95
N GLY A 793 19.03 -16.77 -20.80
CA GLY A 793 20.14 -16.50 -21.71
C GLY A 793 20.10 -17.36 -22.97
N LEU A 794 21.12 -17.22 -23.83
CA LEU A 794 21.25 -18.01 -25.06
C LEU A 794 21.61 -19.47 -24.74
N HIS A 795 20.88 -20.41 -25.36
CA HIS A 795 21.12 -21.85 -25.27
C HIS A 795 21.10 -22.52 -26.65
N PHE A 796 21.76 -23.67 -26.82
CA PHE A 796 21.69 -24.49 -28.04
C PHE A 796 20.95 -25.83 -27.82
N LYS A 797 20.03 -25.89 -26.85
CA LYS A 797 19.21 -27.10 -26.56
C LYS A 797 18.49 -27.61 -27.81
N ASN A 798 17.90 -26.71 -28.59
CA ASN A 798 17.23 -27.02 -29.86
C ASN A 798 18.22 -26.95 -31.07
N ALA A 799 17.74 -27.29 -32.27
CA ALA A 799 18.54 -27.31 -33.50
C ALA A 799 17.82 -26.65 -34.70
N ASP A 800 17.03 -25.61 -34.45
CA ASP A 800 16.08 -24.95 -35.36
C ASP A 800 16.65 -24.52 -36.74
N HIS A 801 17.97 -24.33 -36.86
CA HIS A 801 18.66 -23.92 -38.09
C HIS A 801 19.83 -24.85 -38.48
N GLY A 802 19.88 -26.07 -37.94
CA GLY A 802 21.01 -26.99 -38.11
C GLY A 802 22.27 -26.57 -37.33
N ARG A 803 23.36 -27.34 -37.50
CA ARG A 803 24.63 -27.15 -36.76
C ARG A 803 25.86 -27.37 -37.65
N ALA A 804 25.91 -26.68 -38.80
CA ALA A 804 26.92 -26.89 -39.85
C ALA A 804 28.37 -26.65 -39.42
N TYR A 805 28.60 -25.88 -38.35
CA TYR A 805 29.92 -25.58 -37.78
C TYR A 805 30.05 -26.13 -36.33
N GLY A 806 29.34 -27.23 -36.04
CA GLY A 806 29.39 -27.94 -34.75
C GLY A 806 28.40 -27.43 -33.69
N ASP A 807 28.49 -28.02 -32.49
CA ASP A 807 27.64 -27.71 -31.35
C ASP A 807 28.08 -26.43 -30.60
N GLY A 808 27.12 -25.52 -30.38
CA GLY A 808 27.28 -24.32 -29.57
C GLY A 808 26.25 -23.24 -29.96
N VAL A 809 26.32 -22.09 -29.30
CA VAL A 809 25.57 -20.89 -29.67
C VAL A 809 26.32 -20.17 -30.79
N TYR A 810 25.62 -19.88 -31.88
CA TYR A 810 26.17 -19.25 -33.08
C TYR A 810 26.11 -17.73 -32.96
N HIS A 811 27.24 -17.06 -33.23
CA HIS A 811 27.35 -15.60 -33.28
C HIS A 811 28.08 -15.15 -34.55
N ALA A 812 27.55 -14.11 -35.20
CA ALA A 812 28.12 -13.52 -36.40
C ALA A 812 28.95 -12.27 -36.11
N LYS A 813 29.91 -11.98 -36.99
CA LYS A 813 30.79 -10.80 -36.92
C LYS A 813 30.19 -9.55 -37.60
N ASP A 814 29.14 -9.73 -38.41
CA ASP A 814 28.39 -8.68 -39.11
C ASP A 814 26.90 -8.83 -38.80
N ALA A 815 26.25 -7.73 -38.40
CA ALA A 815 24.85 -7.69 -37.99
C ALA A 815 23.89 -8.26 -39.06
N HIS A 816 24.15 -7.99 -40.35
CA HIS A 816 23.29 -8.43 -41.45
C HIS A 816 23.14 -9.96 -41.53
N THR A 817 24.18 -10.69 -41.11
CA THR A 817 24.12 -12.17 -41.04
C THR A 817 23.08 -12.59 -40.00
N SER A 818 23.11 -11.99 -38.81
CA SER A 818 22.16 -12.28 -37.73
C SER A 818 20.74 -11.85 -38.07
N THR A 819 20.55 -10.74 -38.80
CA THR A 819 19.23 -10.29 -39.27
C THR A 819 18.51 -11.37 -40.07
N GLY A 820 19.22 -12.17 -40.88
CA GLY A 820 18.65 -13.29 -41.61
C GLY A 820 18.07 -14.40 -40.73
N TYR A 821 18.65 -14.63 -39.54
CA TYR A 821 18.14 -15.61 -38.55
C TYR A 821 17.02 -15.02 -37.67
N SER A 822 16.95 -13.70 -37.51
CA SER A 822 15.89 -13.03 -36.74
C SER A 822 14.51 -13.01 -37.42
N GLY A 823 14.44 -13.29 -38.72
CA GLY A 823 13.20 -13.18 -39.50
C GLY A 823 13.25 -13.90 -40.85
N MET A 824 13.58 -15.20 -40.83
CA MET A 824 13.73 -16.03 -42.04
C MET A 824 12.41 -16.16 -42.83
N ASN A 825 12.19 -15.22 -43.75
CA ASN A 825 10.93 -15.03 -44.47
C ASN A 825 10.84 -15.91 -45.73
N TYR A 826 10.86 -17.23 -45.56
CA TYR A 826 10.74 -18.20 -46.65
C TYR A 826 9.29 -18.33 -47.14
N GLY A 827 8.98 -17.65 -48.25
CA GLY A 827 7.70 -17.76 -48.94
C GLY A 827 6.67 -16.70 -48.52
N GLY A 828 5.81 -16.31 -49.46
CA GLY A 828 4.93 -15.15 -49.27
C GLY A 828 3.73 -15.41 -48.35
N GLY A 829 3.42 -14.43 -47.50
CA GLY A 829 2.02 -14.14 -47.18
C GLY A 829 1.46 -14.60 -45.83
N ARG A 830 2.16 -14.36 -44.72
CA ARG A 830 1.54 -14.05 -43.41
C ARG A 830 2.56 -13.34 -42.50
N GLN A 831 2.22 -12.17 -41.98
CA GLN A 831 3.03 -11.52 -40.92
C GLN A 831 2.83 -12.31 -39.62
N TYR A 832 3.91 -12.65 -38.94
CA TYR A 832 3.83 -13.09 -37.54
C TYR A 832 3.23 -11.96 -36.72
N SER A 833 2.09 -12.20 -36.06
CA SER A 833 1.37 -11.15 -35.35
C SER A 833 2.16 -10.68 -34.12
N SER A 834 2.59 -9.42 -34.14
CA SER A 834 2.91 -8.67 -32.94
C SER A 834 1.70 -8.64 -32.00
N TRP A 835 1.89 -8.52 -30.69
CA TRP A 835 0.81 -8.24 -29.74
C TRP A 835 -0.05 -7.07 -30.25
N PRO A 836 -1.39 -7.21 -30.43
CA PRO A 836 -2.19 -6.23 -31.17
C PRO A 836 -2.16 -4.81 -30.59
N ASN A 837 -2.00 -4.70 -29.27
CA ASN A 837 -1.97 -3.43 -28.53
C ASN A 837 -0.54 -2.93 -28.24
N SER A 838 0.49 -3.58 -28.80
CA SER A 838 1.87 -3.11 -28.78
C SER A 838 1.99 -1.74 -29.47
N SER A 839 2.65 -0.81 -28.77
CA SER A 839 3.07 0.48 -29.28
C SER A 839 4.29 0.34 -30.21
N LEU A 840 5.14 -0.66 -29.95
CA LEU A 840 6.38 -0.93 -30.67
C LEU A 840 6.16 -1.70 -31.98
N ARG A 841 5.20 -2.63 -32.01
CA ARG A 841 4.94 -3.57 -33.12
C ARG A 841 6.22 -4.19 -33.67
N ILE A 842 6.90 -4.93 -32.80
CA ILE A 842 8.19 -5.56 -33.04
C ILE A 842 8.14 -6.46 -34.29
N SER A 843 9.06 -6.25 -35.23
CA SER A 843 9.21 -7.05 -36.45
C SER A 843 10.40 -8.01 -36.42
N SER A 844 11.50 -7.62 -35.77
CA SER A 844 12.70 -8.45 -35.55
C SER A 844 13.50 -7.94 -34.36
N ALA A 845 14.35 -8.80 -33.78
CA ALA A 845 15.23 -8.47 -32.67
C ALA A 845 16.61 -9.12 -32.81
N LEU A 846 17.65 -8.45 -32.32
CA LEU A 846 19.07 -8.83 -32.43
C LEU A 846 19.79 -8.58 -31.09
N ALA A 847 20.58 -9.53 -30.61
CA ALA A 847 21.43 -9.34 -29.43
C ALA A 847 22.88 -9.03 -29.83
N LEU A 848 23.48 -8.05 -29.16
CA LEU A 848 24.93 -7.91 -29.07
C LEU A 848 25.39 -8.54 -27.76
N ASN A 849 26.26 -9.55 -27.87
CA ASN A 849 26.72 -10.35 -26.74
C ASN A 849 28.19 -10.10 -26.50
N GLU A 850 28.54 -9.94 -25.23
CA GLU A 850 29.91 -10.01 -24.72
C GLU A 850 30.29 -11.49 -24.58
N ILE A 851 31.48 -11.85 -25.07
CA ILE A 851 31.97 -13.23 -25.11
C ILE A 851 33.41 -13.26 -24.61
N VAL A 852 33.78 -14.26 -23.80
CA VAL A 852 35.17 -14.51 -23.37
C VAL A 852 36.11 -14.58 -24.58
N ASN A 853 37.20 -13.81 -24.58
CA ASN A 853 38.11 -13.71 -25.73
C ASN A 853 39.10 -14.90 -25.82
N ALA A 854 38.57 -16.09 -26.13
CA ALA A 854 39.36 -17.28 -26.45
C ALA A 854 38.94 -17.94 -27.79
N PRO A 855 39.05 -17.28 -28.96
CA PRO A 855 38.54 -17.81 -30.24
C PRO A 855 39.22 -19.09 -30.76
N ALA A 856 40.32 -19.53 -30.13
CA ALA A 856 40.98 -20.80 -30.41
C ALA A 856 40.33 -21.99 -29.65
N GLU A 857 39.49 -21.71 -28.65
CA GLU A 857 38.82 -22.70 -27.79
C GLU A 857 37.31 -22.81 -28.11
N PHE A 858 36.84 -22.09 -29.13
CA PHE A 858 35.47 -22.20 -29.64
C PHE A 858 35.33 -23.40 -30.59
N THR A 859 34.11 -23.96 -30.71
CA THR A 859 33.81 -25.05 -31.65
C THR A 859 34.07 -24.64 -33.11
N SER A 860 33.89 -23.36 -33.41
CA SER A 860 34.32 -22.69 -34.64
C SER A 860 34.58 -21.22 -34.36
N SER A 861 35.51 -20.60 -35.10
CA SER A 861 35.75 -19.16 -35.10
C SER A 861 35.83 -18.53 -36.50
N ASN A 862 35.59 -19.31 -37.54
CA ASN A 862 35.53 -18.87 -38.94
C ASN A 862 34.57 -19.78 -39.73
N PRO A 863 33.53 -19.24 -40.41
CA PRO A 863 33.17 -17.82 -40.52
C PRO A 863 32.52 -17.23 -39.25
N TYR A 864 31.94 -18.07 -38.39
CA TYR A 864 31.16 -17.66 -37.22
C TYR A 864 31.80 -18.12 -35.91
N TYR A 865 31.47 -17.45 -34.80
CA TYR A 865 31.84 -17.92 -33.47
C TYR A 865 30.77 -18.89 -32.97
N VAL A 866 31.15 -20.15 -32.76
CA VAL A 866 30.27 -21.21 -32.22
C VAL A 866 30.76 -21.56 -30.82
N VAL A 867 30.08 -21.02 -29.80
CA VAL A 867 30.52 -21.06 -28.41
C VAL A 867 29.70 -22.11 -27.66
N LYS A 868 30.36 -23.19 -27.21
CA LYS A 868 29.70 -24.31 -26.50
C LYS A 868 29.53 -24.05 -24.99
N GLN A 869 30.37 -23.20 -24.41
CA GLN A 869 30.32 -22.85 -22.98
C GLN A 869 29.31 -21.71 -22.78
N LEU A 870 28.19 -21.98 -22.10
CA LEU A 870 27.08 -21.02 -22.01
C LEU A 870 27.40 -19.83 -21.09
N ASP A 871 28.22 -20.07 -20.07
CA ASP A 871 28.70 -19.06 -19.13
C ASP A 871 29.79 -18.16 -19.74
N TRP A 872 30.27 -18.45 -20.96
CA TRP A 872 31.15 -17.56 -21.72
C TRP A 872 30.40 -16.50 -22.53
N ILE A 873 29.06 -16.42 -22.43
CA ILE A 873 28.21 -15.58 -23.30
C ILE A 873 27.24 -14.75 -22.45
N GLN A 874 27.35 -13.42 -22.48
CA GLN A 874 26.41 -12.53 -21.80
C GLN A 874 25.84 -11.45 -22.75
N THR A 875 24.52 -11.31 -22.77
CA THR A 875 23.84 -10.30 -23.59
C THR A 875 23.96 -8.91 -22.95
N ARG A 876 24.41 -7.90 -23.72
CA ARG A 876 24.58 -6.51 -23.24
C ARG A 876 23.60 -5.52 -23.85
N TYR A 877 23.25 -5.71 -25.13
CA TYR A 877 22.25 -4.89 -25.82
C TYR A 877 21.32 -5.76 -26.66
N LEU A 878 20.08 -5.32 -26.77
CA LEU A 878 19.05 -5.84 -27.67
C LEU A 878 18.60 -4.71 -28.60
N PHE A 879 18.67 -4.96 -29.90
CA PHE A 879 18.31 -4.03 -30.96
C PHE A 879 17.03 -4.54 -31.61
N VAL A 880 16.00 -3.70 -31.62
CA VAL A 880 14.63 -4.08 -31.98
C VAL A 880 14.17 -3.22 -33.15
N ASN A 881 13.68 -3.86 -34.19
CA ASN A 881 13.07 -3.20 -35.34
C ASN A 881 11.57 -3.01 -35.05
N VAL A 882 11.13 -1.75 -35.06
CA VAL A 882 9.81 -1.30 -34.58
C VAL A 882 9.01 -0.66 -35.70
N ALA A 883 7.70 -0.89 -35.73
CA ALA A 883 6.78 -0.36 -36.73
C ALA A 883 5.57 0.33 -36.05
N PRO A 884 5.82 1.41 -35.26
CA PRO A 884 4.84 1.98 -34.33
C PRO A 884 3.60 2.52 -35.05
N LYS A 885 2.45 2.45 -34.38
CA LYS A 885 1.17 3.00 -34.90
C LYS A 885 1.11 4.54 -34.83
N SER A 886 1.98 5.17 -34.06
CA SER A 886 1.96 6.60 -33.75
C SER A 886 3.38 7.17 -33.67
N GLU A 887 3.53 8.46 -33.94
CA GLU A 887 4.82 9.19 -33.92
C GLU A 887 5.43 9.35 -32.51
N SER A 888 4.82 8.73 -31.50
CA SER A 888 5.27 8.76 -30.10
C SER A 888 6.60 8.03 -29.86
N VAL A 889 6.89 6.98 -30.63
CA VAL A 889 8.11 6.17 -30.48
C VAL A 889 9.24 6.77 -31.31
N LYS A 890 10.14 7.53 -30.69
CA LYS A 890 11.32 8.11 -31.36
C LYS A 890 12.56 7.26 -31.17
N ILE A 891 13.21 6.89 -32.29
CA ILE A 891 14.54 6.28 -32.32
C ILE A 891 15.58 7.41 -32.25
N GLY A 892 16.50 7.35 -31.28
CA GLY A 892 17.57 8.34 -31.13
C GLY A 892 18.60 8.33 -32.26
N ALA A 893 19.32 9.44 -32.43
CA ALA A 893 20.33 9.59 -33.48
C ALA A 893 21.55 8.65 -33.28
N ASP A 894 22.12 8.15 -34.38
CA ASP A 894 23.31 7.29 -34.40
C ASP A 894 24.58 8.14 -34.20
N VAL A 895 24.84 8.54 -32.95
CA VAL A 895 25.97 9.39 -32.53
C VAL A 895 27.03 8.53 -31.84
N LYS A 896 28.32 8.77 -32.14
CA LYS A 896 29.44 8.05 -31.49
C LYS A 896 29.54 8.48 -30.00
N PRO A 897 29.53 7.53 -29.04
CA PRO A 897 29.61 7.87 -27.61
C PRO A 897 30.97 8.48 -27.26
N GLN A 898 30.98 9.46 -26.34
CA GLN A 898 32.21 10.15 -25.93
C GLN A 898 33.16 9.20 -25.18
N ASN A 899 32.61 8.38 -24.29
CA ASN A 899 33.35 7.38 -23.53
C ASN A 899 33.17 5.99 -24.18
N ALA A 900 34.01 5.65 -25.16
CA ALA A 900 33.95 4.34 -25.82
C ALA A 900 34.63 3.23 -24.99
N HIS A 901 34.12 2.00 -25.05
CA HIS A 901 34.77 0.82 -24.49
C HIS A 901 35.98 0.37 -25.37
N PRO A 902 37.15 0.05 -24.78
CA PRO A 902 38.30 -0.48 -25.54
C PRO A 902 38.06 -1.92 -26.05
N GLN A 903 37.64 -2.05 -27.31
CA GLN A 903 37.49 -3.35 -28.00
C GLN A 903 38.81 -3.80 -28.65
N ASP A 904 39.00 -5.12 -28.86
CA ASP A 904 40.09 -5.67 -29.67
C ASP A 904 39.94 -5.23 -31.14
N PRO A 905 40.87 -4.42 -31.70
CA PRO A 905 40.74 -3.91 -33.07
C PRO A 905 40.69 -4.96 -34.18
N LYS A 906 41.05 -6.22 -33.89
CA LYS A 906 40.95 -7.34 -34.85
C LYS A 906 39.60 -8.06 -34.79
N GLN A 907 38.82 -7.85 -33.74
CA GLN A 907 37.60 -8.61 -33.43
C GLN A 907 36.34 -7.72 -33.25
N THR A 908 36.46 -6.40 -33.39
CA THR A 908 35.32 -5.46 -33.38
C THR A 908 34.22 -5.91 -34.37
N PRO A 909 32.97 -6.12 -33.92
CA PRO A 909 31.88 -6.49 -34.81
C PRO A 909 31.43 -5.31 -35.68
N ARG A 910 30.88 -5.64 -36.85
CA ARG A 910 30.27 -4.68 -37.78
C ARG A 910 28.78 -4.58 -37.55
N GLY A 911 28.26 -3.36 -37.37
CA GLY A 911 26.84 -3.09 -37.23
C GLY A 911 26.12 -3.01 -38.58
N ILE A 912 24.93 -2.40 -38.59
CA ILE A 912 24.15 -2.17 -39.80
C ILE A 912 24.66 -0.92 -40.55
N SER A 913 25.02 0.16 -39.85
CA SER A 913 25.51 1.41 -40.46
C SER A 913 27.04 1.52 -40.55
N ASP A 914 27.76 1.19 -39.47
CA ASP A 914 29.24 1.25 -39.36
C ASP A 914 29.71 0.19 -38.33
N SER A 915 31.02 0.14 -38.08
CA SER A 915 31.64 -0.62 -36.99
C SER A 915 31.07 -0.23 -35.62
N VAL A 916 30.81 -1.22 -34.77
CA VAL A 916 30.11 -0.99 -33.50
C VAL A 916 31.00 -0.23 -32.51
N VAL A 917 30.50 0.88 -31.95
CA VAL A 917 31.15 1.58 -30.84
C VAL A 917 30.25 1.52 -29.61
N ILE A 918 30.66 0.70 -28.65
CA ILE A 918 29.92 0.44 -27.40
C ILE A 918 30.32 1.48 -26.35
N PRO A 919 29.38 2.11 -25.63
CA PRO A 919 29.68 3.01 -24.52
C PRO A 919 30.35 2.28 -23.35
N ALA A 920 31.33 2.91 -22.71
CA ALA A 920 32.11 2.34 -21.62
C ALA A 920 31.28 2.03 -20.37
N SER A 921 30.14 2.71 -20.20
CA SER A 921 29.17 2.43 -19.15
C SER A 921 28.55 1.03 -19.25
N ALA A 922 28.48 0.42 -20.44
CA ALA A 922 27.78 -0.85 -20.66
C ALA A 922 28.47 -2.10 -20.07
N ILE A 923 29.74 -1.99 -19.67
CA ILE A 923 30.63 -3.12 -19.35
C ILE A 923 31.33 -2.90 -17.98
N LYS A 924 30.86 -1.93 -17.17
CA LYS A 924 31.52 -1.54 -15.90
C LYS A 924 31.63 -2.67 -14.86
N SER A 925 30.77 -3.71 -14.91
CA SER A 925 30.79 -4.83 -13.96
C SER A 925 32.11 -5.62 -13.93
N SER A 926 32.91 -5.60 -15.01
CA SER A 926 34.16 -6.38 -15.11
C SER A 926 35.43 -5.66 -14.63
N LYS A 927 35.41 -4.32 -14.46
CA LYS A 927 36.65 -3.54 -14.24
C LYS A 927 37.34 -3.75 -12.89
N THR A 928 36.63 -4.24 -11.87
CA THR A 928 37.15 -4.47 -10.51
C THR A 928 38.16 -5.63 -10.42
N ALA A 929 38.32 -6.45 -11.46
CA ALA A 929 39.26 -7.58 -11.45
C ALA A 929 40.73 -7.21 -11.72
N ARG A 930 41.05 -6.01 -12.23
CA ARG A 930 42.42 -5.64 -12.63
C ARG A 930 42.83 -4.21 -12.27
N GLY A 931 43.77 -4.10 -11.34
CA GLY A 931 44.49 -2.86 -11.01
C GLY A 931 45.49 -2.41 -12.09
N ILE A 932 45.05 -2.28 -13.34
CA ILE A 932 45.86 -1.72 -14.43
C ILE A 932 45.73 -0.19 -14.37
N ALA A 933 46.74 0.47 -13.83
CA ALA A 933 46.87 1.91 -13.89
C ALA A 933 47.16 2.36 -15.32
N VAL A 934 46.14 2.89 -16.00
CA VAL A 934 46.34 3.69 -17.22
C VAL A 934 47.11 4.94 -16.82
N LYS A 935 48.26 5.19 -17.46
CA LYS A 935 49.04 6.41 -17.26
C LYS A 935 48.40 7.59 -17.98
N GLU A 936 47.37 8.18 -17.38
CA GLU A 936 47.02 9.57 -17.69
C GLU A 936 48.11 10.50 -17.12
N THR A 937 48.59 11.44 -17.94
CA THR A 937 49.68 12.33 -17.59
C THR A 937 49.18 13.54 -16.80
N ALA A 938 48.85 13.32 -15.53
CA ALA A 938 48.50 14.39 -14.60
C ALA A 938 49.68 15.36 -14.36
N PRO A 939 49.41 16.67 -14.13
CA PRO A 939 50.44 17.65 -13.80
C PRO A 939 51.06 17.42 -12.41
N LYS A 940 52.24 18.00 -12.18
CA LYS A 940 53.06 17.74 -10.99
C LYS A 940 52.55 18.46 -9.73
N ASN A 941 51.87 17.72 -8.84
CA ASN A 941 52.20 17.58 -7.40
C ASN A 941 50.99 17.12 -6.56
N PRO A 942 51.11 15.96 -5.87
CA PRO A 942 50.45 15.77 -4.58
C PRO A 942 51.41 15.27 -3.48
N ASN A 943 51.10 15.57 -2.22
CA ASN A 943 51.89 15.15 -1.04
C ASN A 943 51.65 13.66 -0.67
N PRO A 944 52.60 12.99 0.02
CA PRO A 944 52.70 11.53 -0.03
C PRO A 944 52.17 10.78 1.21
N PHE A 945 50.87 10.86 1.53
CA PHE A 945 50.27 10.01 2.59
C PHE A 945 48.86 9.50 2.27
N LYS A 946 48.80 8.27 1.71
CA LYS A 946 47.84 7.18 2.03
C LYS A 946 48.03 6.04 1.01
N LYS A 947 48.61 4.92 1.47
CA LYS A 947 48.54 3.62 0.79
C LYS A 947 47.88 2.63 1.74
N LEU A 948 46.74 2.09 1.35
CA LEU A 948 46.19 0.88 1.95
C LEU A 948 45.74 -0.05 0.80
N LYS A 949 45.80 -1.36 1.02
CA LYS A 949 45.38 -2.37 0.05
C LYS A 949 43.94 -2.75 0.35
N LEU A 950 43.10 -2.88 -0.68
CA LEU A 950 41.74 -3.39 -0.53
C LEU A 950 41.68 -4.84 -1.05
N PHE A 951 41.20 -5.75 -0.20
CA PHE A 951 40.81 -7.13 -0.53
C PHE A 951 39.60 -7.45 0.35
N GLY A 952 38.44 -7.67 -0.25
CA GLY A 952 37.19 -7.95 0.46
C GLY A 952 35.99 -7.83 -0.47
N SER A 953 34.97 -8.67 -0.27
CA SER A 953 33.77 -8.70 -1.11
C SER A 953 32.57 -8.14 -0.34
N ALA A 954 31.98 -7.05 -0.83
CA ALA A 954 30.65 -6.58 -0.44
C ALA A 954 30.19 -5.39 -1.31
N THR A 955 29.00 -5.53 -1.89
CA THR A 955 27.90 -4.52 -2.01
C THR A 955 28.11 -3.13 -2.60
N ALA A 956 29.32 -2.66 -2.88
CA ALA A 956 29.54 -1.34 -3.47
C ALA A 956 30.37 -1.42 -4.76
N SER A 957 29.67 -1.74 -5.85
CA SER A 957 30.14 -1.65 -7.24
C SER A 957 30.50 -0.21 -7.68
N ASN A 958 31.58 0.33 -7.11
CA ASN A 958 32.00 1.74 -7.11
C ASN A 958 30.97 2.68 -6.46
N PRO A 959 31.06 2.91 -5.13
CA PRO A 959 30.40 4.07 -4.54
C PRO A 959 31.01 5.34 -5.16
N ILE A 960 30.21 6.40 -5.31
CA ILE A 960 30.72 7.70 -5.78
C ILE A 960 31.80 8.16 -4.80
N VAL A 961 32.97 8.53 -5.31
CA VAL A 961 34.00 9.21 -4.51
C VAL A 961 33.42 10.57 -4.11
N LEU A 962 33.05 10.68 -2.83
CA LEU A 962 32.58 11.92 -2.25
C LEU A 962 33.78 12.83 -2.03
N ASP A 963 33.89 13.89 -2.83
CA ASP A 963 34.64 15.08 -2.41
C ASP A 963 33.88 15.69 -1.21
N ASP A 964 34.51 15.70 -0.04
CA ASP A 964 33.89 16.10 1.24
C ASP A 964 33.40 17.56 1.23
N ASP A 965 33.97 18.37 0.33
CA ASP A 965 33.61 19.77 0.07
C ASP A 965 32.25 19.96 -0.67
N SER A 966 31.58 18.89 -1.12
CA SER A 966 30.38 19.00 -1.99
C SER A 966 29.05 19.36 -1.28
N ASP A 967 29.03 19.64 0.02
CA ASP A 967 27.78 20.00 0.73
C ASP A 967 27.28 21.43 0.40
N ASP A 968 28.02 22.22 -0.39
CA ASP A 968 27.60 23.54 -0.88
C ASP A 968 26.30 23.48 -1.73
N ALA A 969 25.97 22.31 -2.29
CA ALA A 969 24.71 22.06 -3.01
C ALA A 969 23.53 21.69 -2.09
N SER A 970 23.69 21.73 -0.75
CA SER A 970 22.76 21.21 0.26
C SER A 970 21.73 22.27 0.67
N VAL A 971 20.43 21.99 0.45
CA VAL A 971 19.33 22.90 0.87
C VAL A 971 19.43 23.17 2.37
N ALA A 972 19.41 24.44 2.79
CA ALA A 972 19.47 24.82 4.19
C ALA A 972 18.36 24.16 5.02
N THR A 973 18.67 23.81 6.28
CA THR A 973 17.64 23.43 7.27
C THR A 973 16.85 24.66 7.69
N ASP A 974 15.52 24.53 7.71
CA ASP A 974 14.59 25.62 8.04
C ASP A 974 14.79 26.12 9.47
N THR A 975 14.39 27.37 9.75
CA THR A 975 14.61 28.02 11.06
C THR A 975 13.92 27.27 12.19
N GLU A 976 12.67 26.86 11.99
CA GLU A 976 11.87 26.04 12.91
C GLU A 976 12.61 24.76 13.36
N ASP A 977 13.16 24.02 12.40
CA ASP A 977 13.88 22.76 12.64
C ASP A 977 15.28 22.97 13.24
N ARG A 978 15.77 24.21 13.28
CA ARG A 978 16.98 24.61 14.02
C ARG A 978 16.64 25.07 15.43
N GLU A 979 15.55 25.82 15.60
CA GLU A 979 15.10 26.37 16.87
C GLU A 979 14.58 25.28 17.83
N ILE A 980 13.85 24.28 17.32
CA ILE A 980 13.40 23.14 18.14
C ILE A 980 14.57 22.39 18.81
N LEU A 981 15.76 22.43 18.21
CA LEU A 981 16.97 21.77 18.69
C LEU A 981 17.79 22.61 19.68
N LEU A 982 17.35 23.80 20.07
CA LEU A 982 17.96 24.64 21.10
C LEU A 982 17.41 24.29 22.50
N ASP A 983 18.23 24.40 23.54
CA ASP A 983 17.79 24.18 24.93
C ASP A 983 16.95 25.35 25.44
N GLU A 984 15.96 25.05 26.29
CA GLU A 984 15.17 26.08 26.97
C GLU A 984 16.03 26.83 28.01
N PRO A 985 16.12 28.18 27.92
CA PRO A 985 16.94 28.98 28.83
C PRO A 985 16.45 28.84 30.27
N GLU A 986 17.39 28.84 31.22
CA GLU A 986 17.07 28.61 32.62
C GLU A 986 16.40 29.85 33.22
N ALA A 987 15.21 29.66 33.80
CA ALA A 987 14.49 30.70 34.51
C ALA A 987 15.16 30.97 35.86
N VAL A 988 16.01 32.00 35.91
CA VAL A 988 16.56 32.52 37.17
C VAL A 988 15.45 33.26 37.92
N GLU A 989 14.94 32.68 39.00
CA GLU A 989 13.94 33.34 39.84
C GLU A 989 14.54 34.57 40.57
N PRO A 990 13.90 35.75 40.49
CA PRO A 990 14.32 36.92 41.26
C PRO A 990 13.82 36.84 42.72
N PRO A 991 14.60 37.32 43.71
CA PRO A 991 14.21 37.28 45.12
C PRO A 991 13.06 38.25 45.45
N PRO A 992 12.24 37.96 46.49
CA PRO A 992 11.07 38.76 46.82
C PRO A 992 11.43 40.09 47.49
N VAL A 993 10.86 41.20 47.01
CA VAL A 993 10.98 42.55 47.60
C VAL A 993 9.61 43.25 47.61
N VAL A 994 9.40 44.09 48.63
CA VAL A 994 8.11 44.64 49.08
C VAL A 994 7.52 45.75 48.19
N ASP A 995 6.21 45.92 48.23
CA ASP A 995 5.40 46.84 47.40
C ASP A 995 5.35 48.30 47.95
N VAL A 996 5.77 49.29 47.14
CA VAL A 996 5.50 50.73 47.34
C VAL A 996 5.39 51.53 46.02
N LEU A 997 4.14 51.82 45.61
CA LEU A 997 3.64 53.06 44.96
C LEU A 997 4.50 53.91 43.96
N LYS A 998 4.20 53.72 42.67
CA LYS A 998 3.87 54.74 41.62
C LYS A 998 4.87 55.83 41.15
N LYS A 999 4.89 56.00 39.80
CA LYS A 999 5.50 57.05 38.93
C LYS A 999 7.02 56.89 38.68
N SER A 1000 7.55 57.10 37.46
CA SER A 1000 6.95 57.45 36.15
C SER A 1000 7.89 57.21 34.95
N ALA A 1001 7.31 57.10 33.74
CA ALA A 1001 7.91 57.43 32.43
C ALA A 1001 9.04 56.55 31.85
N GLY A 1002 8.65 55.41 31.25
CA GLY A 1002 8.76 55.20 29.80
C GLY A 1002 10.13 55.01 29.12
N LYS A 1003 10.35 53.79 28.61
CA LYS A 1003 10.75 53.52 27.22
C LYS A 1003 10.30 52.12 26.81
N ALA A 1004 10.11 51.89 25.51
CA ALA A 1004 9.43 50.70 24.99
C ALA A 1004 10.39 49.60 24.50
N ALA A 1005 10.05 48.36 24.84
CA ALA A 1005 10.35 47.15 24.08
C ALA A 1005 9.08 46.30 24.11
N ALA A 1006 8.61 45.82 22.96
CA ALA A 1006 7.26 45.25 22.85
C ALA A 1006 7.21 43.78 23.28
N LYS A 1007 6.19 43.45 24.10
CA LYS A 1007 5.54 42.14 24.05
C LYS A 1007 4.34 42.28 23.11
N ASP A 1008 4.27 41.48 22.05
CA ASP A 1008 2.99 41.16 21.43
C ASP A 1008 2.51 39.82 22.01
N THR A 1009 1.66 39.92 23.05
CA THR A 1009 0.85 38.80 23.50
C THR A 1009 -0.42 38.75 22.66
N LEU A 1010 -0.80 37.57 22.15
CA LEU A 1010 -2.06 37.34 21.44
C LEU A 1010 -3.25 37.68 22.37
N GLN A 1011 -3.78 38.89 22.26
CA GLN A 1011 -4.93 39.37 23.05
C GLN A 1011 -6.19 39.40 22.19
N THR A 1012 -7.23 38.72 22.67
CA THR A 1012 -8.55 38.71 22.03
C THR A 1012 -9.46 39.79 22.62
N ASP A 1013 -10.32 40.38 21.79
CA ASP A 1013 -11.34 41.36 22.18
C ASP A 1013 -12.76 40.74 22.32
N PHE A 1014 -12.82 39.40 22.38
CA PHE A 1014 -13.99 38.63 22.79
C PHE A 1014 -14.13 38.59 24.31
N VAL A 1015 -15.37 38.61 24.81
CA VAL A 1015 -15.70 38.54 26.24
C VAL A 1015 -16.67 37.38 26.48
N PRO A 1016 -16.25 36.30 27.17
CA PRO A 1016 -17.11 35.18 27.54
C PRO A 1016 -18.43 35.61 28.20
N GLY A 1017 -19.50 34.86 27.92
CA GLY A 1017 -20.82 35.05 28.53
C GLY A 1017 -21.59 36.32 28.14
N SER A 1018 -21.04 37.17 27.27
CA SER A 1018 -21.65 38.46 26.87
C SER A 1018 -22.80 38.33 25.87
N LEU A 1019 -23.07 37.12 25.37
CA LEU A 1019 -24.19 36.81 24.49
C LEU A 1019 -25.49 36.60 25.29
N ASP A 1020 -26.52 37.35 24.90
CA ASP A 1020 -27.91 37.09 25.32
C ASP A 1020 -28.53 36.03 24.39
N PHE A 1021 -29.06 34.97 25.00
CA PHE A 1021 -29.64 33.84 24.28
C PHE A 1021 -31.11 34.09 23.90
N THR A 1022 -31.79 35.02 24.59
CA THR A 1022 -33.20 35.35 24.36
C THR A 1022 -33.42 36.18 23.10
N GLU A 1023 -32.39 36.86 22.62
CA GLU A 1023 -32.39 37.59 21.33
C GLU A 1023 -32.13 36.71 20.10
N LEU A 1024 -31.88 35.40 20.27
CA LEU A 1024 -31.49 34.51 19.17
C LEU A 1024 -32.71 33.78 18.57
N PRO A 1025 -32.87 33.76 17.23
CA PRO A 1025 -33.90 32.97 16.56
C PRO A 1025 -33.49 31.48 16.50
N LEU A 1026 -33.55 30.79 17.64
CA LEU A 1026 -33.13 29.40 17.82
C LEU A 1026 -34.12 28.38 17.24
N MET A 1027 -33.64 27.14 17.02
CA MET A 1027 -34.50 25.99 16.72
C MET A 1027 -35.42 25.66 17.91
N PRO A 1028 -36.65 25.14 17.68
CA PRO A 1028 -37.49 24.64 18.77
C PRO A 1028 -36.78 23.47 19.47
N VAL A 1029 -36.85 23.40 20.80
CA VAL A 1029 -36.18 22.34 21.59
C VAL A 1029 -36.63 20.93 21.19
N PRO A 1030 -35.75 19.91 21.21
CA PRO A 1030 -36.11 18.56 20.80
C PRO A 1030 -36.90 17.84 21.90
N GLU A 1031 -38.02 17.21 21.53
CA GLU A 1031 -38.85 16.38 22.42
C GLU A 1031 -38.33 14.94 22.59
N TYR A 1032 -37.24 14.56 21.89
CA TYR A 1032 -36.63 13.23 21.98
C TYR A 1032 -35.41 13.20 22.90
N ALA A 1033 -35.22 12.09 23.61
CA ALA A 1033 -34.00 11.80 24.35
C ALA A 1033 -33.75 10.28 24.42
N THR A 1034 -32.57 9.84 24.00
CA THR A 1034 -32.12 8.44 24.09
C THR A 1034 -31.05 8.33 25.18
N SER A 1035 -31.18 7.39 26.12
CA SER A 1035 -30.35 7.35 27.33
C SER A 1035 -28.84 7.21 27.06
N GLY A 1036 -28.44 6.43 26.04
CA GLY A 1036 -27.06 6.32 25.58
C GLY A 1036 -26.54 7.63 24.97
N THR A 1037 -27.30 8.22 24.05
CA THR A 1037 -26.97 9.47 23.37
C THR A 1037 -26.86 10.65 24.34
N THR A 1038 -27.79 10.79 25.30
CA THR A 1038 -27.71 11.83 26.34
C THR A 1038 -26.44 11.69 27.18
N LYS A 1039 -26.09 10.47 27.62
CA LYS A 1039 -24.84 10.20 28.36
C LYS A 1039 -23.60 10.55 27.52
N HIS A 1040 -23.62 10.27 26.23
CA HIS A 1040 -22.51 10.58 25.32
C HIS A 1040 -22.37 12.09 25.08
N LEU A 1041 -23.47 12.81 24.84
CA LEU A 1041 -23.49 14.27 24.70
C LEU A 1041 -23.03 14.98 25.97
N MET A 1042 -23.48 14.54 27.15
CA MET A 1042 -23.00 15.10 28.42
C MET A 1042 -21.50 14.84 28.65
N LYS A 1043 -20.97 13.70 28.20
CA LYS A 1043 -19.53 13.42 28.25
C LYS A 1043 -18.74 14.35 27.33
N GLU A 1044 -19.19 14.55 26.08
CA GLU A 1044 -18.52 15.49 25.16
C GLU A 1044 -18.59 16.93 25.67
N LEU A 1045 -19.71 17.37 26.25
CA LEU A 1045 -19.83 18.71 26.84
C LEU A 1045 -18.89 18.88 28.05
N GLN A 1046 -18.73 17.85 28.89
CA GLN A 1046 -17.73 17.84 29.98
C GLN A 1046 -16.27 17.81 29.47
N ASN A 1047 -16.02 17.22 28.30
CA ASN A 1047 -14.69 17.26 27.67
C ASN A 1047 -14.39 18.68 27.17
N LEU A 1048 -15.34 19.30 26.45
CA LEU A 1048 -15.23 20.67 25.95
C LEU A 1048 -15.05 21.69 27.09
N ALA A 1049 -15.81 21.58 28.19
CA ALA A 1049 -15.65 22.46 29.35
C ALA A 1049 -14.20 22.43 29.88
N LYS A 1050 -13.62 21.23 30.04
CA LYS A 1050 -12.22 21.08 30.50
C LYS A 1050 -11.20 21.69 29.54
N VAL A 1051 -11.40 21.51 28.22
CA VAL A 1051 -10.55 22.11 27.19
C VAL A 1051 -10.66 23.65 27.22
N GLN A 1052 -11.87 24.17 27.40
CA GLN A 1052 -12.14 25.60 27.51
C GLN A 1052 -11.50 26.22 28.76
N ASP A 1053 -11.57 25.56 29.90
CA ASP A 1053 -10.95 26.00 31.16
C ASP A 1053 -9.41 25.92 31.12
N SER A 1054 -8.84 24.98 30.34
CA SER A 1054 -7.38 24.78 30.27
C SER A 1054 -6.66 25.58 29.18
N THR A 1055 -7.38 26.22 28.26
CA THR A 1055 -6.79 26.81 27.03
C THR A 1055 -7.00 28.33 26.97
N PRO A 1056 -5.97 29.14 26.66
CA PRO A 1056 -6.15 30.58 26.47
C PRO A 1056 -7.17 30.91 25.36
N LEU A 1057 -8.15 31.77 25.67
CA LEU A 1057 -9.25 32.14 24.76
C LEU A 1057 -8.77 32.60 23.37
N ALA A 1058 -7.64 33.30 23.27
CA ALA A 1058 -7.10 33.77 22.00
C ALA A 1058 -6.67 32.60 21.08
N GLU A 1059 -6.18 31.51 21.65
CA GLU A 1059 -5.73 30.31 20.94
C GLU A 1059 -6.93 29.42 20.61
N LEU A 1060 -7.75 29.11 21.62
CA LEU A 1060 -8.97 28.30 21.55
C LEU A 1060 -9.92 28.79 20.45
N GLY A 1061 -10.31 30.06 20.51
CA GLY A 1061 -11.15 30.73 19.52
C GLY A 1061 -12.54 30.12 19.28
N TRP A 1062 -13.03 29.30 20.21
CA TRP A 1062 -14.43 28.94 20.34
C TRP A 1062 -14.83 29.00 21.81
N TYR A 1063 -16.09 29.32 22.10
CA TYR A 1063 -16.62 29.40 23.46
C TYR A 1063 -18.03 28.81 23.56
N ILE A 1064 -18.31 28.10 24.66
CA ILE A 1064 -19.61 27.52 25.01
C ILE A 1064 -19.98 27.95 26.43
N ASP A 1065 -21.15 28.55 26.56
CA ASP A 1065 -21.73 28.95 27.85
C ASP A 1065 -22.49 27.76 28.46
N VAL A 1066 -21.76 26.86 29.13
CA VAL A 1066 -22.28 25.57 29.62
C VAL A 1066 -23.42 25.75 30.63
N GLU A 1067 -23.43 26.83 31.40
CA GLU A 1067 -24.49 27.14 32.38
C GLU A 1067 -25.84 27.52 31.72
N LYS A 1068 -25.84 27.88 30.43
CA LYS A 1068 -27.04 28.25 29.65
C LYS A 1068 -27.57 27.11 28.75
N ILE A 1069 -27.07 25.88 28.89
CA ILE A 1069 -27.53 24.73 28.07
C ILE A 1069 -28.68 23.99 28.77
N ASP A 1070 -29.91 24.44 28.52
CA ASP A 1070 -31.15 23.82 29.02
C ASP A 1070 -31.40 22.42 28.42
N ASN A 1071 -30.81 22.09 27.26
CA ASN A 1071 -31.05 20.82 26.57
C ASN A 1071 -29.76 20.25 25.96
N ALA A 1072 -29.40 19.03 26.36
CA ALA A 1072 -28.17 18.35 25.92
C ALA A 1072 -28.06 18.11 24.40
N TYR A 1073 -29.15 18.23 23.63
CA TYR A 1073 -29.19 18.03 22.18
C TYR A 1073 -29.16 19.34 21.37
N GLN A 1074 -29.05 20.51 22.02
CA GLN A 1074 -29.02 21.81 21.36
C GLN A 1074 -28.00 22.73 22.03
N TRP A 1075 -26.87 23.00 21.36
CA TRP A 1075 -25.77 23.80 21.91
C TRP A 1075 -25.59 25.09 21.11
N ILE A 1076 -25.29 26.19 21.81
CA ILE A 1076 -24.91 27.47 21.21
C ILE A 1076 -23.41 27.65 21.39
N VAL A 1077 -22.70 27.98 20.30
CA VAL A 1077 -21.23 28.08 20.28
C VAL A 1077 -20.80 29.38 19.62
N GLU A 1078 -19.91 30.13 20.26
CA GLU A 1078 -19.34 31.36 19.73
C GLU A 1078 -17.95 31.12 19.16
N LEU A 1079 -17.79 31.16 17.83
CA LEU A 1079 -16.45 31.16 17.22
C LEU A 1079 -15.86 32.57 17.23
N HIS A 1080 -14.65 32.75 17.74
CA HIS A 1080 -13.99 34.04 17.88
C HIS A 1080 -12.50 33.98 17.54
N SER A 1081 -11.76 35.04 17.86
CA SER A 1081 -10.31 35.13 17.65
C SER A 1081 -9.87 34.89 16.20
N PHE A 1082 -10.66 35.31 15.22
CA PHE A 1082 -10.31 35.22 13.79
C PHE A 1082 -9.11 36.11 13.40
N HIS A 1083 -8.71 37.07 14.25
CA HIS A 1083 -7.51 37.87 14.06
C HIS A 1083 -6.19 37.09 14.24
N THR A 1084 -6.21 35.85 14.75
CA THR A 1084 -5.01 35.02 14.88
C THR A 1084 -4.61 34.31 13.58
N PHE A 1085 -5.48 34.33 12.56
CA PHE A 1085 -5.14 33.85 11.22
C PHE A 1085 -4.43 34.96 10.44
N GLU A 1086 -3.26 34.67 9.85
CA GLU A 1086 -2.55 35.65 9.03
C GLU A 1086 -3.41 36.15 7.87
N LYS A 1087 -3.50 37.49 7.72
CA LYS A 1087 -4.05 38.18 6.54
C LYS A 1087 -5.51 37.86 6.19
N LEU A 1088 -6.28 37.27 7.11
CA LEU A 1088 -7.67 36.87 6.90
C LEU A 1088 -8.62 38.09 6.70
N PRO A 1089 -9.27 38.27 5.52
CA PRO A 1089 -10.17 39.39 5.27
C PRO A 1089 -11.41 39.45 6.18
N LEU A 1090 -11.83 38.30 6.73
CA LEU A 1090 -12.95 38.23 7.68
C LEU A 1090 -12.67 39.00 8.97
N ALA A 1091 -11.47 38.87 9.55
CA ALA A 1091 -11.11 39.58 10.77
C ALA A 1091 -11.18 41.10 10.56
N ASP A 1092 -10.79 41.55 9.37
CA ASP A 1092 -10.83 42.93 8.94
C ASP A 1092 -12.28 43.45 8.77
N ASP A 1093 -13.20 42.62 8.26
CA ASP A 1093 -14.63 42.95 8.18
C ASP A 1093 -15.33 42.91 9.55
N MET A 1094 -15.04 41.91 10.40
CA MET A 1094 -15.55 41.81 11.77
C MET A 1094 -15.17 43.05 12.59
N LYS A 1095 -13.90 43.49 12.50
CA LYS A 1095 -13.39 44.70 13.15
C LYS A 1095 -14.10 45.97 12.66
N LYS A 1096 -14.43 46.07 11.36
CA LYS A 1096 -15.17 47.21 10.78
C LYS A 1096 -16.64 47.25 11.18
N GLN A 1097 -17.28 46.10 11.41
CA GLN A 1097 -18.69 46.00 11.79
C GLN A 1097 -18.94 45.90 13.31
N ASN A 1098 -17.85 45.90 14.10
CA ASN A 1098 -17.81 45.59 15.53
C ASN A 1098 -18.54 44.28 15.89
N VAL A 1099 -18.15 43.20 15.23
CA VAL A 1099 -18.55 41.82 15.54
C VAL A 1099 -17.39 41.13 16.26
N LYS A 1100 -17.66 40.48 17.41
CA LYS A 1100 -16.63 39.79 18.22
C LYS A 1100 -16.57 38.28 17.98
N SER A 1101 -17.73 37.70 17.68
CA SER A 1101 -17.95 36.27 17.52
C SER A 1101 -18.88 35.97 16.34
N ILE A 1102 -18.83 34.73 15.87
CA ILE A 1102 -19.84 34.12 15.00
C ILE A 1102 -20.62 33.14 15.88
N VAL A 1103 -21.91 33.38 16.04
CA VAL A 1103 -22.80 32.52 16.83
C VAL A 1103 -23.27 31.37 15.96
N LEU A 1104 -22.96 30.15 16.38
CA LEU A 1104 -23.46 28.90 15.80
C LEU A 1104 -24.55 28.30 16.69
N GLU A 1105 -25.51 27.63 16.05
CA GLU A 1105 -26.39 26.68 16.70
C GLU A 1105 -26.07 25.26 16.19
N ILE A 1106 -25.89 24.34 17.12
CA ILE A 1106 -25.60 22.92 16.88
C ILE A 1106 -26.76 22.10 17.43
N ARG A 1107 -27.26 21.17 16.62
CA ARG A 1107 -28.40 20.30 16.95
C ARG A 1107 -28.07 18.84 16.69
N PHE A 1108 -28.33 17.99 17.67
CA PHE A 1108 -28.05 16.56 17.64
C PHE A 1108 -29.33 15.76 17.47
N ASN A 1109 -29.28 14.68 16.69
CA ASN A 1109 -30.37 13.72 16.55
C ASN A 1109 -30.32 12.67 17.68
N LYS A 1110 -31.45 11.97 17.91
CA LYS A 1110 -31.59 10.87 18.87
C LYS A 1110 -30.60 9.70 18.67
N ASP A 1111 -30.03 9.60 17.48
CA ASP A 1111 -29.13 8.53 17.03
C ASP A 1111 -27.64 8.96 17.02
N PHE A 1112 -27.31 10.13 17.56
CA PHE A 1112 -25.91 10.57 17.79
C PHE A 1112 -25.21 9.61 18.78
N PRO A 1113 -23.92 9.24 18.58
CA PRO A 1113 -22.96 9.76 17.60
C PRO A 1113 -22.98 9.08 16.23
N PHE A 1114 -23.92 8.18 15.91
CA PHE A 1114 -23.94 7.49 14.61
C PHE A 1114 -24.38 8.40 13.46
N THR A 1115 -25.29 9.34 13.72
CA THR A 1115 -25.66 10.43 12.80
C THR A 1115 -24.90 11.74 13.12
N PRO A 1116 -24.56 12.58 12.13
CA PRO A 1116 -23.91 13.87 12.37
C PRO A 1116 -24.77 14.87 13.14
N PRO A 1117 -24.14 15.88 13.78
CA PRO A 1117 -24.83 17.09 14.20
C PRO A 1117 -25.20 17.94 12.98
N TYR A 1118 -26.34 18.63 13.05
CA TYR A 1118 -26.65 19.75 12.17
C TYR A 1118 -26.09 21.05 12.75
N VAL A 1119 -25.36 21.82 11.93
CA VAL A 1119 -24.77 23.11 12.34
C VAL A 1119 -25.20 24.22 11.39
N ARG A 1120 -25.61 25.35 11.97
CA ARG A 1120 -25.87 26.60 11.24
C ARG A 1120 -25.27 27.81 11.96
N VAL A 1121 -24.92 28.82 11.19
CA VAL A 1121 -24.67 30.18 11.67
C VAL A 1121 -26.02 30.83 12.01
N VAL A 1122 -26.09 31.47 13.18
CA VAL A 1122 -27.23 32.31 13.58
C VAL A 1122 -26.95 33.77 13.23
N ARG A 1123 -25.78 34.29 13.63
CA ARG A 1123 -25.30 35.66 13.32
C ARG A 1123 -23.77 35.73 13.33
N PRO A 1124 -23.13 36.64 12.56
CA PRO A 1124 -23.71 37.58 11.59
C PRO A 1124 -24.08 36.91 10.25
N GLN A 1125 -24.73 37.65 9.35
CA GLN A 1125 -24.91 37.22 7.95
C GLN A 1125 -23.63 37.41 7.11
N PHE A 1126 -23.40 36.44 6.23
CA PHE A 1126 -22.29 36.39 5.29
C PHE A 1126 -22.75 36.67 3.85
N LEU A 1127 -21.83 37.13 3.01
CA LEU A 1127 -22.05 37.20 1.57
C LEU A 1127 -22.13 35.78 0.99
N THR A 1128 -23.02 35.59 0.00
CA THR A 1128 -23.06 34.32 -0.74
C THR A 1128 -21.81 34.15 -1.61
N PHE A 1129 -21.48 32.91 -1.99
CA PHE A 1129 -20.34 32.62 -2.87
C PHE A 1129 -20.36 33.44 -4.17
N ASN A 1130 -21.53 33.54 -4.81
CA ASN A 1130 -21.74 34.34 -6.04
C ASN A 1130 -21.56 35.87 -5.84
N GLN A 1131 -21.44 36.34 -4.60
CA GLN A 1131 -21.17 37.74 -4.22
C GLN A 1131 -19.74 37.94 -3.71
N GLY A 1132 -18.86 36.95 -3.87
CA GLY A 1132 -17.48 36.98 -3.36
C GLY A 1132 -17.36 36.69 -1.86
N GLY A 1133 -18.37 36.03 -1.27
CA GLY A 1133 -18.25 35.36 0.02
C GLY A 1133 -17.75 33.92 -0.11
N GLY A 1134 -17.81 33.17 0.98
CA GLY A 1134 -17.25 31.81 1.05
C GLY A 1134 -17.27 31.25 2.47
N GLY A 1135 -16.26 30.45 2.81
CA GLY A 1135 -16.15 29.79 4.12
C GLY A 1135 -17.23 28.76 4.42
N HIS A 1136 -17.72 28.06 3.38
CA HIS A 1136 -18.70 26.96 3.47
C HIS A 1136 -20.10 27.30 4.02
N ILE A 1137 -20.46 28.59 4.15
CA ILE A 1137 -21.80 29.02 4.57
C ILE A 1137 -22.70 29.19 3.33
N VAL A 1138 -23.83 28.48 3.28
CA VAL A 1138 -24.80 28.60 2.17
C VAL A 1138 -25.90 29.64 2.44
N MET A 1139 -26.65 30.00 1.40
CA MET A 1139 -27.84 30.86 1.51
C MET A 1139 -28.85 30.21 2.48
N GLY A 1140 -29.10 30.89 3.60
CA GLY A 1140 -29.79 30.36 4.78
C GLY A 1140 -28.92 30.21 6.04
N GLY A 1141 -27.60 30.28 5.93
CA GLY A 1141 -26.68 30.23 7.09
C GLY A 1141 -26.26 28.83 7.54
N ALA A 1142 -26.75 27.75 6.91
CA ALA A 1142 -26.26 26.40 7.20
C ALA A 1142 -24.82 26.18 6.73
N MET A 1143 -24.11 25.25 7.38
CA MET A 1143 -22.77 24.82 6.95
C MET A 1143 -22.86 23.75 5.86
N CYS A 1144 -22.18 23.99 4.74
CA CYS A 1144 -22.02 23.07 3.61
C CYS A 1144 -20.64 22.40 3.69
N MET A 1145 -20.55 21.37 4.52
CA MET A 1145 -19.33 20.60 4.77
C MET A 1145 -19.65 19.11 4.81
N GLU A 1146 -18.88 18.30 4.07
CA GLU A 1146 -19.11 16.85 3.98
C GLU A 1146 -19.00 16.12 5.34
N LEU A 1147 -18.19 16.65 6.27
CA LEU A 1147 -18.11 16.10 7.64
C LEU A 1147 -19.44 16.23 8.41
N LEU A 1148 -20.34 17.12 8.00
CA LEU A 1148 -21.66 17.34 8.60
C LEU A 1148 -22.79 16.65 7.82
N THR A 1149 -22.48 15.67 6.97
CA THR A 1149 -23.45 14.82 6.24
C THR A 1149 -23.21 13.34 6.52
N ASN A 1150 -24.17 12.48 6.18
CA ASN A 1150 -24.01 11.04 6.34
C ASN A 1150 -22.89 10.43 5.47
N THR A 1151 -22.30 11.17 4.52
CA THR A 1151 -21.23 10.66 3.64
C THR A 1151 -19.83 10.91 4.20
N GLY A 1152 -19.62 11.97 4.99
CA GLY A 1152 -18.32 12.31 5.61
C GLY A 1152 -18.28 12.26 7.14
N TRP A 1153 -19.42 12.12 7.82
CA TRP A 1153 -19.45 12.01 9.28
C TRP A 1153 -18.75 10.74 9.79
N SER A 1154 -18.21 10.83 11.00
CA SER A 1154 -17.59 9.71 11.70
C SER A 1154 -17.90 9.78 13.19
N SER A 1155 -18.46 8.71 13.75
CA SER A 1155 -18.87 8.61 15.16
C SER A 1155 -17.71 8.59 16.17
N VAL A 1156 -16.46 8.66 15.70
CA VAL A 1156 -15.25 8.80 16.52
C VAL A 1156 -14.65 10.22 16.47
N SER A 1157 -15.29 11.15 15.78
CA SER A 1157 -14.90 12.57 15.77
C SER A 1157 -15.35 13.25 17.06
N SER A 1158 -14.39 13.77 17.86
CA SER A 1158 -14.72 14.62 19.00
C SER A 1158 -15.33 15.95 18.54
N MET A 1159 -16.23 16.51 19.35
CA MET A 1159 -16.91 17.76 18.97
C MET A 1159 -15.96 18.97 18.96
N GLU A 1160 -14.86 18.91 19.71
CA GLU A 1160 -13.75 19.88 19.65
C GLU A 1160 -13.15 19.94 18.23
N SER A 1161 -12.88 18.76 17.65
CA SER A 1161 -12.32 18.66 16.30
C SER A 1161 -13.28 19.19 15.25
N VAL A 1162 -14.59 18.99 15.43
CA VAL A 1162 -15.66 19.53 14.58
C VAL A 1162 -15.67 21.07 14.65
N LEU A 1163 -15.64 21.65 15.85
CA LEU A 1163 -15.62 23.11 16.05
C LEU A 1163 -14.38 23.76 15.43
N MET A 1164 -13.20 23.17 15.64
CA MET A 1164 -11.96 23.67 15.04
C MET A 1164 -11.97 23.55 13.51
N GLN A 1165 -12.49 22.46 12.95
CA GLN A 1165 -12.65 22.31 11.49
C GLN A 1165 -13.62 23.34 10.90
N ILE A 1166 -14.72 23.67 11.59
CA ILE A 1166 -15.65 24.74 11.16
C ILE A 1166 -14.97 26.12 11.22
N ARG A 1167 -14.24 26.44 12.30
CA ARG A 1167 -13.45 27.68 12.43
C ARG A 1167 -12.42 27.81 11.29
N MET A 1168 -11.71 26.73 10.95
CA MET A 1168 -10.77 26.68 9.83
C MET A 1168 -11.47 26.83 8.47
N ALA A 1169 -12.61 26.17 8.26
CA ALA A 1169 -13.36 26.27 7.00
C ALA A 1169 -13.85 27.69 6.72
N ILE A 1170 -14.35 28.39 7.74
CA ILE A 1170 -14.75 29.81 7.66
C ILE A 1170 -13.54 30.72 7.34
N ALA A 1171 -12.35 30.35 7.80
CA ALA A 1171 -11.10 31.08 7.57
C ALA A 1171 -10.32 30.67 6.29
N SER A 1172 -10.78 29.68 5.52
CA SER A 1172 -10.10 29.17 4.32
C SER A 1172 -10.49 29.90 3.04
N GLU A 1173 -9.68 29.82 1.98
CA GLU A 1173 -10.08 30.33 0.66
C GLU A 1173 -11.13 29.42 -0.01
N PRO A 1174 -12.24 29.96 -0.58
CA PRO A 1174 -12.63 31.37 -0.63
C PRO A 1174 -13.07 31.91 0.75
N TYR A 1175 -12.43 32.98 1.22
CA TYR A 1175 -12.64 33.51 2.58
C TYR A 1175 -14.10 33.91 2.83
N ALA A 1176 -14.64 33.57 4.01
CA ALA A 1176 -15.92 34.10 4.44
C ALA A 1176 -15.87 35.64 4.54
N ARG A 1177 -16.89 36.33 4.02
CA ARG A 1177 -16.99 37.80 4.03
C ARG A 1177 -18.31 38.22 4.67
N LEU A 1178 -18.30 39.23 5.53
CA LEU A 1178 -19.52 39.73 6.15
C LEU A 1178 -20.40 40.49 5.15
N ASN A 1179 -21.70 40.25 5.19
CA ASN A 1179 -22.67 41.09 4.50
C ASN A 1179 -22.62 42.52 5.06
N LYS A 1180 -22.76 43.55 4.21
CA LYS A 1180 -22.74 44.97 4.59
C LYS A 1180 -24.14 45.59 4.71
N GLY A 1181 -25.18 44.78 4.57
CA GLY A 1181 -26.58 45.18 4.69
C GLY A 1181 -27.06 45.36 6.14
N VAL A 1182 -28.38 45.31 6.33
CA VAL A 1182 -29.02 45.39 7.65
C VAL A 1182 -28.58 44.20 8.52
N LYS A 1183 -28.34 44.44 9.80
CA LYS A 1183 -27.99 43.41 10.80
C LYS A 1183 -29.22 42.56 11.16
N ASN A 1184 -29.60 41.68 10.24
CA ASN A 1184 -30.55 40.60 10.47
C ASN A 1184 -29.78 39.30 10.76
N ASP A 1185 -30.40 38.37 11.48
CA ASP A 1185 -29.90 37.02 11.70
C ASP A 1185 -30.30 36.06 10.56
N TYR A 1186 -29.82 34.82 10.60
CA TYR A 1186 -30.32 33.73 9.74
C TYR A 1186 -31.51 32.99 10.38
N GLY A 1187 -32.58 32.81 9.60
CA GLY A 1187 -33.78 32.09 10.03
C GLY A 1187 -33.62 30.57 9.98
N VAL A 1188 -34.18 29.87 10.98
CA VAL A 1188 -34.14 28.39 11.11
C VAL A 1188 -34.59 27.68 9.82
N ALA A 1189 -35.74 28.06 9.26
CA ALA A 1189 -36.29 27.40 8.07
C ALA A 1189 -35.42 27.62 6.83
N GLU A 1190 -34.86 28.83 6.66
CA GLU A 1190 -33.96 29.16 5.55
C GLU A 1190 -32.66 28.33 5.63
N ALA A 1191 -32.13 28.15 6.83
CA ALA A 1191 -30.96 27.30 7.10
C ALA A 1191 -31.25 25.81 6.79
N ALA A 1192 -32.39 25.29 7.24
CA ALA A 1192 -32.77 23.89 7.05
C ALA A 1192 -32.97 23.57 5.55
N GLU A 1193 -33.63 24.46 4.81
CA GLU A 1193 -33.70 24.35 3.35
C GLU A 1193 -32.33 24.52 2.68
N GLY A 1194 -31.49 25.44 3.18
CA GLY A 1194 -30.14 25.68 2.67
C GLY A 1194 -29.29 24.42 2.72
N TYR A 1195 -29.33 23.69 3.83
CA TYR A 1195 -28.66 22.40 4.00
C TYR A 1195 -29.21 21.33 3.06
N MET A 1196 -30.54 21.20 2.92
CA MET A 1196 -31.15 20.24 1.99
C MET A 1196 -30.80 20.55 0.53
N ARG A 1197 -30.79 21.83 0.13
CA ARG A 1197 -30.33 22.29 -1.20
C ARG A 1197 -28.85 21.97 -1.43
N ALA A 1198 -28.00 22.21 -0.43
CA ALA A 1198 -26.58 21.90 -0.49
C ALA A 1198 -26.34 20.39 -0.70
N CYS A 1199 -27.00 19.54 0.10
CA CYS A 1199 -26.92 18.08 -0.04
C CYS A 1199 -27.36 17.62 -1.44
N ALA A 1200 -28.49 18.12 -1.94
CA ALA A 1200 -28.98 17.81 -3.28
C ALA A 1200 -28.05 18.29 -4.41
N THR A 1201 -27.34 19.40 -4.21
CA THR A 1201 -26.40 19.97 -5.20
C THR A 1201 -25.06 19.21 -5.23
N HIS A 1202 -24.61 18.68 -4.08
CA HIS A 1202 -23.34 17.94 -3.95
C HIS A 1202 -23.52 16.41 -3.99
N GLY A 1203 -24.74 15.89 -4.14
CA GLY A 1203 -25.04 14.46 -4.12
C GLY A 1203 -24.92 13.80 -2.73
N TRP A 1204 -24.82 14.59 -1.66
CA TRP A 1204 -24.73 14.09 -0.30
C TRP A 1204 -26.08 13.61 0.23
N GLN A 1205 -26.06 12.57 1.06
CA GLN A 1205 -27.26 12.08 1.74
C GLN A 1205 -27.61 12.97 2.95
N VAL A 1206 -28.82 13.53 2.93
CA VAL A 1206 -29.43 14.18 4.10
C VAL A 1206 -29.64 13.12 5.20
N PRO A 1207 -29.23 13.36 6.46
CA PRO A 1207 -29.35 12.36 7.53
C PRO A 1207 -30.79 11.89 7.77
N PRO A 1208 -31.00 10.59 8.10
CA PRO A 1208 -32.28 10.11 8.62
C PRO A 1208 -32.75 10.95 9.81
N GLY A 1209 -34.04 11.27 9.87
CA GLY A 1209 -34.60 12.15 10.90
C GLY A 1209 -34.28 13.65 10.77
N PHE A 1210 -33.50 14.09 9.76
CA PHE A 1210 -33.11 15.51 9.63
C PHE A 1210 -34.29 16.49 9.64
N LYS A 1211 -35.42 16.14 9.00
CA LYS A 1211 -36.61 17.00 9.01
C LYS A 1211 -37.22 17.14 10.41
N GLU A 1212 -37.27 16.06 11.19
CA GLU A 1212 -37.71 16.09 12.59
C GLU A 1212 -36.75 16.91 13.45
N MET A 1213 -35.44 16.74 13.21
CA MET A 1213 -34.37 17.44 13.90
C MET A 1213 -34.39 18.96 13.68
N ALA A 1214 -34.55 19.40 12.42
CA ALA A 1214 -34.42 20.80 12.01
C ALA A 1214 -35.74 21.60 12.06
N TYR A 1215 -36.90 20.95 11.91
CA TYR A 1215 -38.22 21.63 11.93
C TYR A 1215 -39.07 21.29 13.18
N GLY A 1216 -38.70 20.30 13.99
CA GLY A 1216 -39.46 19.88 15.18
C GLY A 1216 -40.80 19.18 14.88
N ILE A 1217 -41.04 18.80 13.62
CA ILE A 1217 -42.28 18.13 13.19
C ILE A 1217 -42.15 16.62 13.44
N LYS A 1218 -43.12 16.03 14.14
CA LYS A 1218 -43.24 14.56 14.28
C LYS A 1218 -43.57 13.95 12.92
N GLY A 1219 -42.74 13.02 12.43
CA GLY A 1219 -43.02 12.30 11.20
C GLY A 1219 -44.24 11.41 11.33
N ASP A 1220 -45.25 11.63 10.48
CA ASP A 1220 -46.39 10.71 10.37
C ASP A 1220 -45.93 9.43 9.65
N SER A 1221 -46.13 8.27 10.27
CA SER A 1221 -45.28 7.09 10.05
C SER A 1221 -45.74 6.20 8.89
N ARG A 1222 -45.81 6.76 7.67
CA ARG A 1222 -46.01 6.03 6.41
C ARG A 1222 -45.32 6.66 5.19
N GLU A 1223 -44.07 6.29 4.97
CA GLU A 1223 -43.48 5.99 3.64
C GLU A 1223 -42.18 5.17 3.81
#